data_AF-A0A429JP62-F1
#
_entry.id   AF-A0A429JP62-F1
#
_cell.length_a   1.000
_cell.length_b   1.000
_cell.length_c   1.000
_cell.angle_alpha   90.00
_cell.angle_beta   90.00
_cell.angle_gamma   90.00
#
_symmetry.space_group_name_H-M   'P 1'
#
loop_
_entity.id
_entity.type
_entity.pdbx_description
1 polymer ?
#
loop_
_entity_poly.entity_id
_entity_poly.type
_entity_poly.pdbx_seq_one_letter_code
_entity_poly.pdbx_strand_id
1 'polypeptide(L)'
;MPHDPPGDPAGARPADVAIVGMACRFPGARNINQYWRLLTAPQAQFSTVPESRWRTAAFLSDSLRDTSAAYTDTMALLPDVDRFDAAHYGIPPRRARSLDPQARLLIDLAREAIQDAGWESEGFDREETSVITSLTESGYRDLSLLQVRMRQLAGGEFGARAADPRWPEMVRAVDGLHGTSVAGLLLNMAPNTISSVFDLHGESYALDSACSGGLMAVANAVFALRAGRCRIALAGGAQLMLTPDLLVGLCRIGAISRSGRCLPFGAEADGFVLGEGAGVLVLRPLADALAAGDRVYAVIRGVGTANDGTVQGGLHPQAAGQLRTLRRAYRDAGVSPDSVGYLEAHGTGTTVGDPVEVGVLRELRGARSTPAFLGAVKAVVGHSLNAAGMAGLIKTVLAVHRGVVPPQPAFDLADRSGLDAARLTVATAPTRWPAPGVPRRAGVSAFGFGGTGVHLVVEECPAPPVRPLPDAGPHLLVLSARDRAGLARYARELAHTLDDEQPALAGVAATLAGRAPFPERLALVAEDAADAVTKLTAAADAVAAGRAGALGPGQEAGTVSRPADELPEVTVPAPGTLPDEARTAVLAGLAERVVSGAQLRPGGERRPPYTLPPSPLAPRRHWVVDESARDDAGDTPTDRFVLPDRPGPAPATAARTGAASAASLVLEEVSRTGVFPLGDLSERMALVADLGFDSLMLQELEVNIGKRIPGFRTEEIFAADLTIERLIALVAQRLTEEPAAGAPLPRPARADGDAATACVDDFPEVREFEQLLTSIADTGVDFPYFRIHQGTVRDTTVVGDRPYLSFGSYNYLGLSGHRAVNEAVHQAIDRYGTSVSASRVLSGERDLTVRLERALAAFLGVADCLTLVSGHATNVTAIGHLVGAGDLVVHDALAHDSILQGVALSGAARRPFAHGDIGQLEDMLRRNRSRFRRVLIAVEGAYSMDGDLVDLPAVVELKKRYGALLMVDEAHSIGTVGERGRGVGEFYGVDRRDVDLWMGTLSKAFASCGGYLGGSARTVRWLRHTLPGFVYSVGMTPANAAAALAATELIAAEGNRVRTLQRNAELFRGLAAEAGLATGASAHTPIVPVLLGDSARTLRVADRLFDRGVIADPIFHPAVEEGLSRLRFFLTSDHRADDIRHAVSVLAEEVAATGGRVG
;
A
#
# COMPACT_ATOMS: atom_id res chain seq x y z
N MET A 1 13.55 24.01 49.92
CA MET A 1 12.56 22.95 50.16
C MET A 1 11.27 23.36 49.46
N PRO A 2 11.03 22.93 48.22
CA PRO A 2 9.67 22.96 47.67
C PRO A 2 8.91 21.76 48.26
N HIS A 3 7.65 22.00 48.65
CA HIS A 3 6.75 20.98 49.17
C HIS A 3 6.51 19.88 48.14
N ASP A 4 6.85 18.64 48.49
CA ASP A 4 6.33 17.46 47.79
C ASP A 4 4.80 17.41 47.97
N PRO A 5 4.02 17.22 46.89
CA PRO A 5 2.60 16.95 47.01
C PRO A 5 2.38 15.59 47.70
N PRO A 6 1.27 15.40 48.41
CA PRO A 6 0.99 14.14 49.10
C PRO A 6 0.96 12.98 48.11
N GLY A 7 1.70 11.91 48.42
CA GLY A 7 1.89 10.74 47.56
C GLY A 7 0.58 10.07 47.15
N ASP A 8 0.48 9.78 45.86
CA ASP A 8 -0.63 9.06 45.23
C ASP A 8 -0.73 7.63 45.81
N PRO A 9 -1.91 7.17 46.30
CA PRO A 9 -2.07 5.88 46.99
C PRO A 9 -1.71 4.62 46.18
N ALA A 10 -1.41 4.73 44.88
CA ALA A 10 -1.11 3.60 44.00
C ALA A 10 0.36 3.47 43.55
N GLY A 11 1.25 4.42 43.87
CA GLY A 11 2.65 4.37 43.43
C GLY A 11 2.87 4.45 41.90
N ALA A 12 1.85 4.84 41.13
CA ALA A 12 1.90 4.96 39.69
C ALA A 12 2.68 6.23 39.28
N ARG A 13 3.65 6.11 38.37
CA ARG A 13 4.29 7.27 37.75
C ARG A 13 3.47 7.71 36.54
N PRO A 14 3.40 9.02 36.22
CA PRO A 14 2.72 9.52 35.01
C PRO A 14 3.17 8.86 33.69
N ALA A 15 4.36 8.24 33.67
CA ALA A 15 4.95 7.58 32.51
C ALA A 15 4.72 6.06 32.44
N ASP A 16 4.01 5.45 33.39
CA ASP A 16 3.80 3.99 33.41
C ASP A 16 2.69 3.58 32.40
N VAL A 17 2.94 2.53 31.62
CA VAL A 17 2.03 2.03 30.57
C VAL A 17 1.54 0.63 30.92
N ALA A 18 0.22 0.44 30.97
CA ALA A 18 -0.44 -0.83 31.21
C ALA A 18 -0.58 -1.65 29.93
N ILE A 19 -0.41 -2.96 30.06
CA ILE A 19 -0.83 -3.95 29.07
C ILE A 19 -2.21 -4.45 29.47
N VAL A 20 -3.23 -4.13 28.68
CA VAL A 20 -4.64 -4.38 29.04
C VAL A 20 -5.27 -5.53 28.26
N GLY A 21 -4.73 -5.83 27.08
CA GLY A 21 -5.13 -6.95 26.24
C GLY A 21 -3.94 -7.50 25.48
N MET A 22 -4.00 -8.76 25.08
CA MET A 22 -2.97 -9.37 24.25
C MET A 22 -3.54 -10.52 23.42
N ALA A 23 -2.83 -10.88 22.34
CA ALA A 23 -3.08 -12.10 21.57
C ALA A 23 -1.78 -12.59 20.93
N CYS A 24 -1.68 -13.91 20.70
CA CYS A 24 -0.53 -14.50 20.00
C CYS A 24 -0.85 -15.78 19.23
N ARG A 25 0.02 -16.09 18.28
CA ARG A 25 0.16 -17.40 17.65
C ARG A 25 1.64 -17.79 17.61
N PHE A 26 1.94 -18.96 18.15
CA PHE A 26 3.28 -19.58 18.07
C PHE A 26 3.12 -21.07 17.75
N PRO A 27 4.16 -21.74 17.21
CA PRO A 27 4.16 -23.18 17.05
C PRO A 27 3.69 -23.88 18.33
N GLY A 28 2.76 -24.84 18.19
CA GLY A 28 2.12 -25.52 19.33
C GLY A 28 1.06 -24.73 20.11
N ALA A 29 0.81 -23.45 19.77
CA ALA A 29 -0.12 -22.59 20.51
C ALA A 29 -0.92 -21.64 19.61
N ARG A 30 -2.23 -21.91 19.50
CA ARG A 30 -3.18 -21.10 18.72
C ARG A 30 -3.84 -19.99 19.51
N ASN A 31 -3.43 -19.69 20.73
CA ASN A 31 -3.90 -18.55 21.53
C ASN A 31 -3.09 -18.48 22.83
N ILE A 32 -3.35 -17.47 23.65
CA ILE A 32 -2.64 -17.24 24.91
C ILE A 32 -2.83 -18.38 25.92
N ASN A 33 -4.04 -18.94 26.05
CA ASN A 33 -4.27 -20.06 26.98
C ASN A 33 -3.46 -21.28 26.57
N GLN A 34 -3.44 -21.64 25.28
CA GLN A 34 -2.59 -22.70 24.75
C GLN A 34 -1.11 -22.38 24.91
N TYR A 35 -0.71 -21.13 24.69
CA TYR A 35 0.67 -20.70 24.86
C TYR A 35 1.12 -20.82 26.31
N TRP A 36 0.30 -20.40 27.27
CA TRP A 36 0.59 -20.57 28.69
C TRP A 36 0.79 -22.04 29.06
N ARG A 37 -0.08 -22.94 28.58
CA ARG A 37 0.06 -24.39 28.81
C ARG A 37 1.36 -24.94 28.24
N LEU A 38 1.68 -24.56 26.99
CA LEU A 38 2.94 -24.89 26.35
C LEU A 38 4.13 -24.36 27.16
N LEU A 39 4.05 -23.15 27.71
CA LEU A 39 5.12 -22.55 28.52
C LEU A 39 5.31 -23.26 29.87
N THR A 40 4.23 -23.76 30.49
CA THR A 40 4.31 -24.51 31.76
C THR A 40 4.67 -25.99 31.59
N ALA A 41 4.45 -26.55 30.41
CA ALA A 41 4.85 -27.90 30.03
C ALA A 41 5.66 -27.85 28.72
N PRO A 42 6.88 -27.30 28.74
CA PRO A 42 7.61 -26.91 27.54
C PRO A 42 8.03 -28.13 26.73
N GLN A 43 7.57 -28.15 25.47
CA GLN A 43 7.96 -29.12 24.47
C GLN A 43 8.45 -28.36 23.24
N ALA A 44 9.63 -28.71 22.73
CA ALA A 44 10.16 -28.11 21.51
C ALA A 44 9.19 -28.36 20.35
N GLN A 45 8.76 -27.28 19.70
CA GLN A 45 7.81 -27.30 18.58
C GLN A 45 8.55 -27.25 17.25
N PHE A 46 9.54 -28.13 17.09
CA PHE A 46 10.40 -28.20 15.91
C PHE A 46 10.03 -29.42 15.08
N SER A 47 9.93 -29.23 13.78
CA SER A 47 9.62 -30.30 12.82
C SER A 47 10.32 -30.04 11.50
N THR A 48 10.40 -31.07 10.66
CA THR A 48 10.80 -30.91 9.25
C THR A 48 9.85 -29.95 8.53
N VAL A 49 10.40 -29.15 7.60
CA VAL A 49 9.59 -28.29 6.72
C VAL A 49 8.65 -29.16 5.88
N PRO A 50 7.33 -28.91 5.91
CA PRO A 50 6.38 -29.68 5.12
C PRO A 50 6.43 -29.27 3.65
N GLU A 51 6.21 -30.26 2.77
CA GLU A 51 6.20 -30.10 1.30
C GLU A 51 5.16 -29.08 0.80
N SER A 52 4.15 -28.75 1.62
CA SER A 52 3.19 -27.69 1.33
C SER A 52 3.83 -26.29 1.30
N ARG A 53 4.97 -26.07 1.97
CA ARG A 53 5.72 -24.81 1.92
C ARG A 53 6.62 -24.76 0.69
N TRP A 54 7.58 -25.68 0.62
CA TRP A 54 8.46 -25.87 -0.54
C TRP A 54 8.97 -27.31 -0.56
N ARG A 55 9.47 -27.74 -1.73
CA ARG A 55 10.06 -29.07 -1.89
C ARG A 55 11.41 -29.13 -1.21
N THR A 56 11.49 -29.75 -0.04
CA THR A 56 12.70 -29.74 0.80
C THR A 56 13.89 -30.36 0.09
N ALA A 57 13.67 -31.42 -0.69
CA ALA A 57 14.72 -32.09 -1.46
C ALA A 57 15.45 -31.18 -2.47
N ALA A 58 14.84 -30.08 -2.93
CA ALA A 58 15.47 -29.15 -3.85
C ALA A 58 16.44 -28.17 -3.18
N PHE A 59 16.35 -28.01 -1.86
CA PHE A 59 17.09 -26.99 -1.11
C PHE A 59 17.90 -27.57 0.06
N LEU A 60 17.96 -28.89 0.20
CA LEU A 60 18.73 -29.56 1.26
C LEU A 60 20.04 -30.11 0.69
N SER A 61 21.18 -29.68 1.24
CA SER A 61 22.51 -30.15 0.85
C SER A 61 23.51 -30.00 1.99
N ASP A 62 24.29 -31.05 2.22
CA ASP A 62 25.43 -31.00 3.17
C ASP A 62 26.65 -30.26 2.59
N SER A 63 26.63 -29.95 1.29
CA SER A 63 27.74 -29.27 0.61
C SER A 63 27.71 -27.77 0.87
N LEU A 64 28.66 -27.28 1.66
CA LEU A 64 28.90 -25.83 1.83
C LEU A 64 29.35 -25.10 0.55
N ARG A 65 29.59 -25.83 -0.55
CA ARG A 65 29.83 -25.21 -1.87
C ARG A 65 28.54 -24.87 -2.59
N ASP A 66 27.45 -25.54 -2.26
CA ASP A 66 26.14 -25.20 -2.78
C ASP A 66 25.66 -23.89 -2.11
N THR A 67 25.59 -22.83 -2.91
CA THR A 67 25.21 -21.50 -2.44
C THR A 67 23.69 -21.34 -2.29
N SER A 68 22.92 -22.29 -2.79
CA SER A 68 21.46 -22.21 -2.92
C SER A 68 20.73 -23.23 -2.05
N ALA A 69 21.44 -23.90 -1.15
CA ALA A 69 20.91 -24.94 -0.27
C ALA A 69 21.18 -24.66 1.22
N ALA A 70 20.29 -25.16 2.06
CA ALA A 70 20.41 -25.27 3.51
C ALA A 70 20.96 -26.65 3.89
N TYR A 71 21.64 -26.74 5.03
CA TYR A 71 22.11 -28.02 5.58
C TYR A 71 21.10 -28.68 6.54
N THR A 72 19.93 -28.06 6.73
CA THR A 72 18.87 -28.59 7.57
C THR A 72 17.52 -28.10 7.08
N ASP A 73 16.49 -28.86 7.38
CA ASP A 73 15.08 -28.61 7.10
C ASP A 73 14.26 -28.52 8.40
N THR A 74 14.90 -28.45 9.56
CA THR A 74 14.20 -28.39 10.85
C THR A 74 13.84 -26.95 11.20
N MET A 75 12.56 -26.67 11.40
CA MET A 75 12.01 -25.35 11.72
C MET A 75 10.86 -25.44 12.73
N ALA A 76 10.47 -24.31 13.32
CA ALA A 76 9.28 -24.17 14.14
C ALA A 76 8.18 -23.41 13.36
N LEU A 77 7.24 -24.14 12.76
CA LEU A 77 6.29 -23.57 11.80
C LEU A 77 4.86 -23.45 12.36
N LEU A 78 4.16 -22.41 11.93
CA LEU A 78 2.71 -22.29 12.14
C LEU A 78 1.96 -23.15 11.10
N PRO A 79 0.89 -23.86 11.51
CA PRO A 79 -0.02 -24.49 10.57
C PRO A 79 -0.93 -23.44 9.92
N ASP A 80 -1.62 -23.82 8.84
CA ASP A 80 -2.78 -23.10 8.31
C ASP A 80 -2.52 -21.61 7.93
N VAL A 81 -1.29 -21.25 7.52
CA VAL A 81 -0.93 -19.87 7.11
C VAL A 81 -1.66 -19.39 5.86
N ASP A 82 -2.32 -20.30 5.14
CA ASP A 82 -3.19 -20.03 4.02
C ASP A 82 -4.64 -19.72 4.44
N ARG A 83 -4.98 -19.80 5.74
CA ARG A 83 -6.36 -19.63 6.25
C ARG A 83 -6.62 -18.24 6.82
N PHE A 84 -7.72 -17.61 6.42
CA PHE A 84 -8.18 -16.31 6.93
C PHE A 84 -9.70 -16.13 6.75
N ASP A 85 -10.40 -15.54 7.72
CA ASP A 85 -11.85 -15.27 7.61
C ASP A 85 -12.09 -13.85 7.06
N ALA A 86 -11.83 -13.68 5.76
CA ALA A 86 -11.90 -12.38 5.12
C ALA A 86 -13.30 -11.74 5.19
N ALA A 87 -14.35 -12.57 5.11
CA ALA A 87 -15.74 -12.12 5.18
C ALA A 87 -16.09 -11.50 6.53
N HIS A 88 -15.53 -12.02 7.64
CA HIS A 88 -15.72 -11.40 8.95
C HIS A 88 -15.27 -9.93 9.00
N TYR A 89 -14.19 -9.60 8.28
CA TYR A 89 -13.56 -8.28 8.29
C TYR A 89 -14.00 -7.37 7.14
N GLY A 90 -15.00 -7.78 6.34
CA GLY A 90 -15.39 -7.03 5.14
C GLY A 90 -14.25 -6.93 4.12
N ILE A 91 -13.43 -7.98 4.00
CA ILE A 91 -12.35 -8.06 3.01
C ILE A 91 -12.77 -9.00 1.87
N PRO A 92 -12.85 -8.53 0.62
CA PRO A 92 -13.21 -9.39 -0.51
C PRO A 92 -12.20 -10.54 -0.71
N PRO A 93 -12.63 -11.76 -1.07
CA PRO A 93 -11.74 -12.91 -1.31
C PRO A 93 -10.58 -12.63 -2.27
N ARG A 94 -10.80 -11.82 -3.31
CA ARG A 94 -9.73 -11.38 -4.22
C ARG A 94 -8.66 -10.54 -3.53
N ARG A 95 -9.05 -9.61 -2.65
CA ARG A 95 -8.10 -8.83 -1.83
C ARG A 95 -7.46 -9.69 -0.75
N ALA A 96 -8.22 -10.58 -0.14
CA ALA A 96 -7.71 -11.53 0.85
C ALA A 96 -6.58 -12.39 0.29
N ARG A 97 -6.72 -12.89 -0.95
CA ARG A 97 -5.67 -13.64 -1.64
C ARG A 97 -4.41 -12.83 -1.90
N SER A 98 -4.50 -11.53 -2.18
CA SER A 98 -3.31 -10.71 -2.40
C SER A 98 -2.67 -10.16 -1.12
N LEU A 99 -3.37 -10.17 0.01
CA LEU A 99 -2.83 -9.75 1.30
C LEU A 99 -1.74 -10.73 1.77
N ASP A 100 -0.60 -10.22 2.23
CA ASP A 100 0.42 -11.03 2.88
C ASP A 100 -0.19 -11.82 4.08
N PRO A 101 0.05 -13.14 4.21
CA PRO A 101 -0.38 -13.94 5.36
C PRO A 101 0.01 -13.35 6.74
N GLN A 102 1.11 -12.61 6.84
CA GLN A 102 1.51 -11.90 8.06
C GLN A 102 0.51 -10.79 8.41
N ALA A 103 -0.01 -10.07 7.41
CA ALA A 103 -1.05 -9.06 7.61
C ALA A 103 -2.35 -9.70 8.09
N ARG A 104 -2.76 -10.81 7.47
CA ARG A 104 -3.96 -11.58 7.85
C ARG A 104 -3.88 -12.05 9.30
N LEU A 105 -2.74 -12.61 9.68
CA LEU A 105 -2.46 -13.05 11.04
C LEU A 105 -2.51 -11.90 12.06
N LEU A 106 -1.94 -10.73 11.72
CA LEU A 106 -2.00 -9.55 12.61
C LEU A 106 -3.40 -8.96 12.74
N ILE A 107 -4.25 -9.04 11.71
CA ILE A 107 -5.66 -8.62 11.77
C ILE A 107 -6.42 -9.51 12.76
N ASP A 108 -6.27 -10.83 12.66
CA ASP A 108 -6.86 -11.78 13.62
C ASP A 108 -6.40 -11.51 15.05
N LEU A 109 -5.09 -11.31 15.23
CA LEU A 109 -4.53 -11.03 16.55
C LEU A 109 -4.93 -9.67 17.12
N ALA A 110 -5.11 -8.65 16.29
CA ALA A 110 -5.63 -7.36 16.74
C ALA A 110 -7.05 -7.49 17.29
N ARG A 111 -7.95 -8.19 16.57
CA ARG A 111 -9.30 -8.49 17.06
C ARG A 111 -9.26 -9.24 18.39
N GLU A 112 -8.44 -10.28 18.46
CA GLU A 112 -8.35 -11.12 19.66
C GLU A 112 -7.77 -10.37 20.86
N ALA A 113 -6.82 -9.46 20.64
CA ALA A 113 -6.26 -8.64 21.71
C ALA A 113 -7.28 -7.59 22.21
N ILE A 114 -8.10 -7.04 21.33
CA ILE A 114 -9.24 -6.15 21.67
C ILE A 114 -10.33 -6.94 22.42
N GLN A 115 -10.66 -8.15 21.97
CA GLN A 115 -11.60 -9.04 22.64
C GLN A 115 -11.08 -9.45 24.02
N ASP A 116 -9.79 -9.76 24.14
CA ASP A 116 -9.13 -10.06 25.41
C ASP A 116 -9.20 -8.87 26.37
N ALA A 117 -9.01 -7.64 25.89
CA ALA A 117 -9.21 -6.42 26.69
C ALA A 117 -10.67 -6.20 27.14
N GLY A 118 -11.65 -6.94 26.58
CA GLY A 118 -13.08 -6.82 26.89
C GLY A 118 -13.79 -5.69 26.14
N TRP A 119 -13.19 -5.16 25.06
CA TRP A 119 -13.68 -3.95 24.40
C TRP A 119 -14.59 -4.20 23.18
N GLU A 120 -14.84 -5.47 22.84
CA GLU A 120 -15.61 -5.85 21.64
C GLU A 120 -17.07 -5.38 21.67
N SER A 121 -17.75 -5.45 22.83
CA SER A 121 -19.14 -5.00 23.00
C SER A 121 -19.28 -3.62 23.65
N GLU A 122 -18.30 -3.20 24.44
CA GLU A 122 -18.36 -1.96 25.23
C GLU A 122 -17.77 -0.74 24.48
N GLY A 123 -17.03 -0.98 23.40
CA GLY A 123 -16.32 0.05 22.65
C GLY A 123 -15.05 0.56 23.34
N PHE A 124 -14.27 1.32 22.60
CA PHE A 124 -13.04 1.99 23.06
C PHE A 124 -12.76 3.22 22.18
N ASP A 125 -11.78 4.04 22.58
CA ASP A 125 -11.42 5.26 21.85
C ASP A 125 -10.71 4.93 20.53
N ARG A 126 -11.49 4.91 19.43
CA ARG A 126 -11.01 4.60 18.09
C ARG A 126 -10.19 5.73 17.45
N GLU A 127 -10.57 6.97 17.73
CA GLU A 127 -9.93 8.18 17.18
C GLU A 127 -8.45 8.28 17.60
N GLU A 128 -8.18 8.01 18.87
CA GLU A 128 -6.83 8.13 19.45
C GLU A 128 -6.12 6.77 19.62
N THR A 129 -6.53 5.75 18.84
CA THR A 129 -5.86 4.44 18.81
C THR A 129 -4.85 4.35 17.67
N SER A 130 -3.58 4.14 18.00
CA SER A 130 -2.50 3.90 17.03
C SER A 130 -2.22 2.41 16.82
N VAL A 131 -1.68 2.04 15.66
CA VAL A 131 -1.25 0.68 15.30
C VAL A 131 0.21 0.68 14.86
N ILE A 132 1.07 0.05 15.66
CA ILE A 132 2.52 0.02 15.44
C ILE A 132 2.98 -1.43 15.37
N THR A 133 3.37 -1.88 14.18
CA THR A 133 3.80 -3.27 13.98
C THR A 133 5.25 -3.37 13.55
N SER A 134 5.84 -4.55 13.71
CA SER A 134 7.13 -4.88 13.11
C SER A 134 7.00 -6.01 12.10
N LEU A 135 7.52 -5.76 10.90
CA LEU A 135 7.54 -6.65 9.74
C LEU A 135 8.86 -6.38 8.97
N THR A 136 9.56 -7.44 8.56
CA THR A 136 10.92 -7.33 7.97
C THR A 136 10.90 -7.69 6.49
N GLU A 137 10.38 -8.87 6.15
CA GLU A 137 10.38 -9.41 4.78
C GLU A 137 9.03 -10.06 4.45
N SER A 138 8.82 -10.32 3.16
CA SER A 138 7.62 -10.98 2.64
C SER A 138 8.00 -12.02 1.60
N GLY A 139 8.15 -13.29 2.01
CA GLY A 139 8.25 -14.39 1.05
C GLY A 139 6.98 -14.52 0.19
N TYR A 140 5.84 -14.03 0.68
CA TYR A 140 4.60 -14.00 -0.11
C TYR A 140 4.71 -13.08 -1.31
N ARG A 141 5.39 -11.94 -1.16
CA ARG A 141 5.68 -11.02 -2.25
C ARG A 141 6.55 -11.70 -3.30
N ASP A 142 7.55 -12.47 -2.90
CA ASP A 142 8.41 -13.19 -3.84
C ASP A 142 7.63 -14.25 -4.63
N LEU A 143 6.77 -15.02 -3.95
CA LEU A 143 5.85 -15.96 -4.61
C LEU A 143 4.89 -15.24 -5.58
N SER A 144 4.28 -14.13 -5.13
CA SER A 144 3.29 -13.38 -5.92
C SER A 144 3.89 -12.65 -7.13
N LEU A 145 5.19 -12.33 -7.08
CA LEU A 145 5.92 -11.69 -8.18
C LEU A 145 6.62 -12.70 -9.09
N LEU A 146 6.42 -14.01 -8.87
CA LEU A 146 7.11 -15.05 -9.63
C LEU A 146 6.83 -14.94 -11.13
N GLN A 147 5.60 -14.65 -11.56
CA GLN A 147 5.31 -14.47 -12.99
C GLN A 147 6.17 -13.37 -13.64
N VAL A 148 6.39 -12.26 -12.93
CA VAL A 148 7.23 -11.15 -13.41
C VAL A 148 8.69 -11.60 -13.49
N ARG A 149 9.21 -12.24 -12.45
CA ARG A 149 10.59 -12.76 -12.40
C ARG A 149 10.85 -13.80 -13.51
N MET A 150 9.89 -14.66 -13.78
CA MET A 150 10.00 -15.70 -14.80
C MET A 150 9.97 -15.12 -16.23
N ARG A 151 9.25 -14.02 -16.44
CA ARG A 151 9.33 -13.25 -17.71
C ARG A 151 10.71 -12.63 -17.89
N GLN A 152 11.29 -12.05 -16.83
CA GLN A 152 12.67 -11.54 -16.87
C GLN A 152 13.72 -12.63 -17.11
N LEU A 153 13.46 -13.88 -16.71
CA LEU A 153 14.36 -14.98 -17.06
C LEU A 153 14.19 -15.41 -18.52
N ALA A 154 12.95 -15.42 -19.03
CA ALA A 154 12.66 -15.76 -20.42
C ALA A 154 13.19 -14.72 -21.42
N GLY A 155 13.15 -13.42 -21.08
CA GLY A 155 13.65 -12.33 -21.92
C GLY A 155 15.18 -12.27 -22.04
N GLY A 156 15.90 -12.94 -21.13
CA GLY A 156 17.36 -13.00 -21.10
C GLY A 156 18.01 -11.92 -20.23
N GLU A 157 17.25 -11.23 -19.37
CA GLU A 157 17.77 -10.18 -18.49
C GLU A 157 18.84 -10.68 -17.50
N PHE A 158 18.85 -11.99 -17.22
CA PHE A 158 19.86 -12.64 -16.36
C PHE A 158 20.84 -13.54 -17.13
N GLY A 159 20.93 -13.38 -18.47
CA GLY A 159 21.87 -14.11 -19.32
C GLY A 159 21.21 -14.79 -20.51
N ALA A 160 21.34 -16.13 -20.61
CA ALA A 160 20.76 -16.88 -21.73
C ALA A 160 19.23 -16.86 -21.68
N ARG A 161 18.59 -16.63 -22.83
CA ARG A 161 17.14 -16.76 -22.96
C ARG A 161 16.69 -18.17 -22.60
N ALA A 162 15.75 -18.30 -21.69
CA ALA A 162 15.13 -19.59 -21.40
C ALA A 162 14.33 -20.04 -22.64
N ALA A 163 14.72 -21.17 -23.24
CA ALA A 163 14.12 -21.70 -24.47
C ALA A 163 13.23 -22.92 -24.25
N ASP A 164 12.94 -23.29 -22.99
CA ASP A 164 12.12 -24.47 -22.67
C ASP A 164 10.62 -24.20 -22.99
N PRO A 165 10.00 -24.95 -23.91
CA PRO A 165 8.59 -24.77 -24.27
C PRO A 165 7.60 -25.03 -23.12
N ARG A 166 8.01 -25.73 -22.05
CA ARG A 166 7.18 -26.02 -20.87
C ARG A 166 7.08 -24.83 -19.91
N TRP A 167 7.92 -23.81 -20.09
CA TRP A 167 8.01 -22.63 -19.23
C TRP A 167 6.67 -21.90 -19.02
N PRO A 168 5.86 -21.62 -20.06
CA PRO A 168 4.59 -20.91 -19.89
C PRO A 168 3.55 -21.70 -19.09
N GLU A 169 3.63 -23.03 -19.10
CA GLU A 169 2.70 -23.90 -18.38
C GLU A 169 2.98 -23.91 -16.88
N MET A 170 4.26 -23.96 -16.48
CA MET A 170 4.65 -23.88 -15.07
C MET A 170 4.29 -22.54 -14.41
N VAL A 171 4.31 -21.44 -15.18
CA VAL A 171 4.06 -20.08 -14.67
C VAL A 171 2.56 -19.80 -14.44
N ARG A 172 1.66 -20.53 -15.13
CA ARG A 172 0.20 -20.35 -14.99
C ARG A 172 -0.36 -20.81 -13.63
N ALA A 173 0.39 -21.58 -12.86
CA ALA A 173 -0.03 -22.07 -11.54
C ALA A 173 0.05 -21.02 -10.42
N VAL A 174 0.67 -19.87 -10.68
CA VAL A 174 0.70 -18.73 -9.75
C VAL A 174 -0.25 -17.66 -10.28
N ASP A 175 -1.10 -17.07 -9.44
CA ASP A 175 -1.97 -15.97 -9.83
C ASP A 175 -1.15 -14.75 -10.32
N GLY A 176 -1.65 -14.07 -11.36
CA GLY A 176 -1.05 -12.82 -11.84
C GLY A 176 -1.38 -11.63 -10.93
N LEU A 177 -0.61 -10.55 -11.07
CA LEU A 177 -0.92 -9.30 -10.37
C LEU A 177 -2.22 -8.68 -10.89
N HIS A 178 -3.02 -8.16 -9.97
CA HIS A 178 -4.24 -7.39 -10.23
C HIS A 178 -4.25 -6.07 -9.43
N GLY A 179 -5.28 -5.25 -9.62
CA GLY A 179 -5.32 -3.87 -9.08
C GLY A 179 -5.14 -3.73 -7.56
N THR A 180 -5.41 -4.79 -6.78
CA THR A 180 -5.23 -4.82 -5.32
C THR A 180 -3.97 -5.56 -4.88
N SER A 181 -3.16 -6.10 -5.80
CA SER A 181 -1.98 -6.90 -5.45
C SER A 181 -0.88 -6.06 -4.82
N VAL A 182 -0.58 -4.88 -5.35
CA VAL A 182 0.50 -4.03 -4.81
C VAL A 182 0.23 -3.65 -3.36
N ALA A 183 -0.99 -3.17 -3.06
CA ALA A 183 -1.38 -2.83 -1.69
C ALA A 183 -1.33 -4.04 -0.74
N GLY A 184 -1.70 -5.23 -1.22
CA GLY A 184 -1.68 -6.45 -0.41
C GLY A 184 -0.28 -6.92 -0.02
N LEU A 185 0.74 -6.60 -0.81
CA LEU A 185 2.13 -7.08 -0.65
C LEU A 185 3.05 -6.08 0.06
N LEU A 186 2.60 -4.86 0.34
CA LEU A 186 3.39 -3.87 1.07
C LEU A 186 3.26 -4.08 2.58
N LEU A 187 4.38 -4.23 3.28
CA LEU A 187 4.39 -4.52 4.72
C LEU A 187 3.74 -3.42 5.57
N ASN A 188 3.83 -2.14 5.18
CA ASN A 188 3.15 -1.05 5.88
C ASN A 188 1.61 -1.13 5.77
N MET A 189 1.09 -1.92 4.83
CA MET A 189 -0.35 -2.09 4.68
C MET A 189 -0.95 -3.03 5.72
N ALA A 190 -0.15 -3.83 6.44
CA ALA A 190 -0.65 -4.64 7.55
C ALA A 190 -1.24 -3.76 8.69
N PRO A 191 -0.49 -2.83 9.31
CA PRO A 191 -1.04 -1.92 10.33
C PRO A 191 -2.14 -1.00 9.77
N ASN A 192 -2.01 -0.55 8.51
CA ASN A 192 -3.06 0.26 7.87
C ASN A 192 -4.36 -0.52 7.64
N THR A 193 -4.28 -1.82 7.31
CA THR A 193 -5.46 -2.67 7.14
C THR A 193 -6.10 -2.97 8.49
N ILE A 194 -5.32 -3.18 9.57
CA ILE A 194 -5.87 -3.23 10.94
C ILE A 194 -6.62 -1.94 11.25
N SER A 195 -5.99 -0.78 10.96
CA SER A 195 -6.62 0.53 11.20
C SER A 195 -7.90 0.69 10.39
N SER A 196 -7.91 0.25 9.14
CA SER A 196 -9.10 0.29 8.28
C SER A 196 -10.21 -0.66 8.74
N VAL A 197 -9.87 -1.87 9.17
CA VAL A 197 -10.84 -2.91 9.58
C VAL A 197 -11.49 -2.55 10.93
N PHE A 198 -10.73 -1.98 11.85
CA PHE A 198 -11.21 -1.59 13.17
C PHE A 198 -11.48 -0.08 13.28
N ASP A 199 -11.51 0.66 12.18
CA ASP A 199 -11.81 2.10 12.15
C ASP A 199 -10.99 2.89 13.16
N LEU A 200 -9.65 2.81 13.07
CA LEU A 200 -8.71 3.43 14.00
C LEU A 200 -8.01 4.61 13.31
N HIS A 201 -7.93 5.76 13.98
CA HIS A 201 -7.49 7.02 13.35
C HIS A 201 -6.14 7.56 13.88
N GLY A 202 -5.45 6.81 14.74
CA GLY A 202 -4.12 7.16 15.23
C GLY A 202 -2.98 6.85 14.23
N GLU A 203 -1.74 6.90 14.73
CA GLU A 203 -0.55 6.59 13.93
C GLU A 203 -0.57 5.13 13.46
N SER A 204 -0.31 4.88 12.18
CA SER A 204 -0.32 3.53 11.62
C SER A 204 0.90 3.27 10.73
N TYR A 205 1.81 2.41 11.19
CA TYR A 205 3.04 2.11 10.46
C TYR A 205 3.72 0.80 10.88
N ALA A 206 4.55 0.28 9.96
CA ALA A 206 5.42 -0.86 10.21
C ALA A 206 6.88 -0.42 10.32
N LEU A 207 7.66 -1.08 11.18
CA LEU A 207 9.10 -0.85 11.36
C LEU A 207 9.93 -2.13 11.29
N ASP A 208 11.22 -1.98 11.03
CA ASP A 208 12.18 -3.08 11.02
C ASP A 208 13.41 -2.74 11.87
N SER A 209 13.71 -3.61 12.82
CA SER A 209 14.98 -3.60 13.56
C SER A 209 15.52 -5.02 13.73
N ALA A 210 15.29 -5.86 12.71
CA ALA A 210 15.59 -7.29 12.74
C ALA A 210 14.97 -7.98 13.97
N CYS A 211 15.73 -8.82 14.67
CA CYS A 211 15.26 -9.65 15.78
C CYS A 211 14.73 -8.87 17.00
N SER A 212 15.00 -7.55 17.10
CA SER A 212 14.41 -6.68 18.13
C SER A 212 13.08 -6.04 17.73
N GLY A 213 12.60 -6.28 16.50
CA GLY A 213 11.44 -5.64 15.88
C GLY A 213 10.21 -5.50 16.77
N GLY A 214 9.68 -6.61 17.28
CA GLY A 214 8.47 -6.62 18.11
C GLY A 214 8.62 -5.81 19.40
N LEU A 215 9.78 -5.90 20.08
CA LEU A 215 10.02 -5.05 21.26
C LEU A 215 10.20 -3.58 20.86
N MET A 216 10.77 -3.30 19.69
CA MET A 216 10.89 -1.94 19.17
C MET A 216 9.52 -1.34 18.83
N ALA A 217 8.57 -2.12 18.30
CA ALA A 217 7.19 -1.69 18.09
C ALA A 217 6.52 -1.31 19.43
N VAL A 218 6.66 -2.16 20.46
CA VAL A 218 6.19 -1.87 21.82
C VAL A 218 6.87 -0.64 22.41
N ALA A 219 8.19 -0.49 22.24
CA ALA A 219 8.92 0.70 22.69
C ALA A 219 8.38 1.99 22.06
N ASN A 220 8.15 2.00 20.74
CA ASN A 220 7.60 3.15 20.04
C ASN A 220 6.17 3.47 20.48
N ALA A 221 5.35 2.44 20.75
CA ALA A 221 4.02 2.62 21.32
C ALA A 221 4.08 3.25 22.72
N VAL A 222 4.97 2.77 23.59
CA VAL A 222 5.19 3.38 24.91
C VAL A 222 5.63 4.84 24.78
N PHE A 223 6.52 5.16 23.85
CA PHE A 223 6.94 6.55 23.60
C PHE A 223 5.79 7.42 23.06
N ALA A 224 4.95 6.90 22.18
CA ALA A 224 3.77 7.62 21.66
C ALA A 224 2.76 7.93 22.76
N LEU A 225 2.43 6.94 23.60
CA LEU A 225 1.52 7.08 24.74
C LEU A 225 2.05 8.10 25.76
N ARG A 226 3.34 8.01 26.13
CA ARG A 226 3.98 8.95 27.06
C ARG A 226 4.03 10.38 26.52
N ALA A 227 4.11 10.54 25.21
CA ALA A 227 4.11 11.84 24.55
C ALA A 227 2.71 12.40 24.31
N GLY A 228 1.64 11.65 24.62
CA GLY A 228 0.26 12.04 24.33
C GLY A 228 -0.07 12.13 22.85
N ARG A 229 0.66 11.40 21.99
CA ARG A 229 0.36 11.29 20.54
C ARG A 229 -0.77 10.32 20.23
N CYS A 230 -1.13 9.50 21.21
CA CYS A 230 -2.27 8.60 21.19
C CYS A 230 -2.68 8.26 22.63
N ARG A 231 -3.88 7.72 22.80
CA ARG A 231 -4.40 7.25 24.09
C ARG A 231 -4.35 5.73 24.25
N ILE A 232 -4.41 5.03 23.13
CA ILE A 232 -4.33 3.58 23.04
C ILE A 232 -3.35 3.23 21.92
N ALA A 233 -2.59 2.15 22.10
CA ALA A 233 -1.75 1.62 21.05
C ALA A 233 -1.87 0.10 20.93
N LEU A 234 -2.12 -0.37 19.72
CA LEU A 234 -1.93 -1.77 19.31
C LEU A 234 -0.49 -1.93 18.86
N ALA A 235 0.29 -2.73 19.57
CA ALA A 235 1.72 -2.90 19.31
C ALA A 235 2.10 -4.37 19.16
N GLY A 236 2.84 -4.73 18.10
CA GLY A 236 3.14 -6.13 17.83
C GLY A 236 4.05 -6.39 16.64
N GLY A 237 4.04 -7.63 16.16
CA GLY A 237 4.79 -8.03 14.97
C GLY A 237 4.51 -9.48 14.59
N ALA A 238 4.85 -9.83 13.35
CA ALA A 238 4.68 -11.17 12.80
C ALA A 238 5.88 -11.56 11.93
N GLN A 239 6.21 -12.84 11.94
CA GLN A 239 7.18 -13.44 11.04
C GLN A 239 6.61 -14.77 10.52
N LEU A 240 6.55 -14.90 9.20
CA LEU A 240 6.23 -16.16 8.49
C LEU A 240 7.31 -16.47 7.45
N MET A 241 7.66 -17.75 7.32
CA MET A 241 8.66 -18.28 6.40
C MET A 241 7.93 -19.01 5.27
N LEU A 242 7.77 -18.31 4.14
CA LEU A 242 6.96 -18.78 3.01
C LEU A 242 7.81 -19.28 1.83
N THR A 243 9.11 -18.98 1.85
CA THR A 243 10.10 -19.38 0.85
C THR A 243 11.40 -19.82 1.56
N PRO A 244 12.27 -20.62 0.90
CA PRO A 244 13.48 -21.15 1.53
C PRO A 244 14.61 -20.13 1.69
N ASP A 245 14.52 -18.97 1.06
CA ASP A 245 15.59 -17.99 0.88
C ASP A 245 16.30 -17.61 2.18
N LEU A 246 15.53 -17.27 3.22
CA LEU A 246 16.11 -16.86 4.49
C LEU A 246 16.72 -18.03 5.27
N LEU A 247 16.13 -19.24 5.19
CA LEU A 247 16.73 -20.44 5.77
C LEU A 247 18.09 -20.75 5.12
N VAL A 248 18.15 -20.69 3.78
CA VAL A 248 19.39 -20.85 3.02
C VAL A 248 20.40 -19.79 3.46
N GLY A 249 20.03 -18.51 3.44
CA GLY A 249 20.92 -17.41 3.84
C GLY A 249 21.48 -17.55 5.26
N LEU A 250 20.63 -17.91 6.23
CA LEU A 250 21.05 -18.08 7.63
C LEU A 250 21.92 -19.33 7.83
N CYS A 251 21.71 -20.39 7.05
CA CYS A 251 22.62 -21.52 7.01
C CYS A 251 24.02 -21.09 6.53
N ARG A 252 24.11 -20.24 5.49
CA ARG A 252 25.40 -19.79 4.93
C ARG A 252 26.27 -19.04 5.94
N ILE A 253 25.66 -18.26 6.83
CA ILE A 253 26.38 -17.54 7.89
C ILE A 253 26.58 -18.37 9.17
N GLY A 254 26.09 -19.62 9.19
CA GLY A 254 26.23 -20.53 10.33
C GLY A 254 25.36 -20.16 11.53
N ALA A 255 24.27 -19.42 11.33
CA ALA A 255 23.38 -18.99 12.41
C ALA A 255 22.36 -20.07 12.84
N ILE A 256 22.02 -20.98 11.92
CA ILE A 256 21.08 -22.08 12.16
C ILE A 256 21.80 -23.24 12.85
N SER A 257 21.14 -23.89 13.82
CA SER A 257 21.68 -25.07 14.46
C SER A 257 21.72 -26.24 13.47
N ARG A 258 22.86 -26.93 13.36
CA ARG A 258 22.97 -28.16 12.54
C ARG A 258 22.29 -29.35 13.20
N SER A 259 22.25 -29.34 14.53
CA SER A 259 21.61 -30.39 15.33
C SER A 259 20.07 -30.38 15.28
N GLY A 260 19.47 -29.36 14.66
CA GLY A 260 18.01 -29.12 14.69
C GLY A 260 17.47 -28.75 16.09
N ARG A 261 18.33 -28.38 17.05
CA ARG A 261 17.95 -28.04 18.43
C ARG A 261 18.29 -26.58 18.74
N CYS A 262 17.39 -25.88 19.41
CA CYS A 262 17.68 -24.55 19.94
C CYS A 262 17.98 -24.67 21.43
N LEU A 263 19.24 -24.46 21.83
CA LEU A 263 19.72 -24.67 23.21
C LEU A 263 20.29 -23.38 23.82
N PRO A 264 19.46 -22.37 24.15
CA PRO A 264 19.92 -21.16 24.79
C PRO A 264 20.71 -21.44 26.08
N PHE A 265 21.95 -20.98 26.12
CA PHE A 265 22.94 -21.17 27.19
C PHE A 265 23.40 -22.62 27.38
N GLY A 266 23.09 -23.50 26.44
CA GLY A 266 23.45 -24.91 26.48
C GLY A 266 24.91 -25.19 26.11
N ALA A 267 25.51 -26.22 26.69
CA ALA A 267 26.88 -26.65 26.40
C ALA A 267 27.06 -27.14 24.95
N GLU A 268 25.98 -27.66 24.35
CA GLU A 268 25.94 -28.15 22.97
C GLU A 268 25.31 -27.14 21.99
N ALA A 269 25.18 -25.88 22.38
CA ALA A 269 24.53 -24.86 21.57
C ALA A 269 25.36 -24.57 20.30
N ASP A 270 24.78 -24.80 19.11
CA ASP A 270 25.44 -24.64 17.81
C ASP A 270 24.72 -23.67 16.86
N GLY A 271 23.65 -23.02 17.32
CA GLY A 271 22.81 -22.10 16.55
C GLY A 271 21.36 -22.10 17.02
N PHE A 272 20.51 -21.31 16.37
CA PHE A 272 19.07 -21.33 16.63
C PHE A 272 18.30 -22.18 15.61
N VAL A 273 17.11 -22.62 15.98
CA VAL A 273 16.12 -23.14 15.03
C VAL A 273 15.24 -21.97 14.58
N LEU A 274 15.08 -21.80 13.27
CA LEU A 274 14.25 -20.74 12.71
C LEU A 274 12.78 -21.01 13.00
N GLY A 275 12.04 -19.98 13.42
CA GLY A 275 10.64 -20.12 13.82
C GLY A 275 9.70 -19.12 13.14
N GLU A 276 8.41 -19.38 13.24
CA GLU A 276 7.32 -18.48 12.86
C GLU A 276 6.58 -18.00 14.11
N GLY A 277 5.86 -16.90 14.01
CA GLY A 277 5.01 -16.44 15.11
C GLY A 277 4.55 -15.01 14.97
N ALA A 278 3.55 -14.66 15.77
CA ALA A 278 3.05 -13.30 15.87
C ALA A 278 2.46 -13.02 17.26
N GLY A 279 2.48 -11.74 17.64
CA GLY A 279 1.86 -11.25 18.85
C GLY A 279 1.45 -9.79 18.74
N VAL A 280 0.34 -9.43 19.40
CA VAL A 280 -0.21 -8.08 19.49
C VAL A 280 -0.58 -7.79 20.94
N LEU A 281 -0.23 -6.59 21.41
CA LEU A 281 -0.60 -6.06 22.72
C LEU A 281 -1.50 -4.84 22.56
N VAL A 282 -2.42 -4.66 23.48
CA VAL A 282 -3.19 -3.43 23.68
C VAL A 282 -2.59 -2.68 24.86
N LEU A 283 -2.12 -1.46 24.60
CA LEU A 283 -1.39 -0.62 25.54
C LEU A 283 -2.15 0.66 25.85
N ARG A 284 -2.10 1.10 27.11
CA ARG A 284 -2.76 2.32 27.58
C ARG A 284 -1.97 2.94 28.74
N PRO A 285 -2.01 4.26 28.99
CA PRO A 285 -1.44 4.83 30.21
C PRO A 285 -2.06 4.16 31.44
N LEU A 286 -1.25 3.81 32.45
CA LEU A 286 -1.72 3.04 33.60
C LEU A 286 -2.86 3.74 34.34
N ALA A 287 -2.75 5.05 34.54
CA ALA A 287 -3.80 5.84 35.20
C ALA A 287 -5.14 5.73 34.45
N ASP A 288 -5.11 5.83 33.12
CA ASP A 288 -6.30 5.72 32.28
C ASP A 288 -6.90 4.30 32.31
N ALA A 289 -6.05 3.26 32.30
CA ALA A 289 -6.50 1.87 32.40
C ALA A 289 -7.20 1.59 33.75
N LEU A 290 -6.61 2.06 34.85
CA LEU A 290 -7.20 1.94 36.19
C LEU A 290 -8.52 2.72 36.30
N ALA A 291 -8.57 3.95 35.77
CA ALA A 291 -9.78 4.78 35.77
C ALA A 291 -10.91 4.16 34.94
N ALA A 292 -10.57 3.46 33.85
CA ALA A 292 -11.54 2.77 33.01
C ALA A 292 -11.98 1.40 33.58
N GLY A 293 -11.32 0.91 34.63
CA GLY A 293 -11.58 -0.44 35.17
C GLY A 293 -11.10 -1.55 34.23
N ASP A 294 -10.14 -1.25 33.35
CA ASP A 294 -9.54 -2.24 32.46
C ASP A 294 -8.74 -3.27 33.29
N ARG A 295 -8.64 -4.51 32.78
CA ARG A 295 -7.69 -5.48 33.33
C ARG A 295 -6.28 -4.98 33.06
N VAL A 296 -5.38 -5.07 34.03
CA VAL A 296 -3.94 -4.83 33.83
C VAL A 296 -3.19 -6.13 34.01
N TYR A 297 -2.66 -6.69 32.91
CA TYR A 297 -1.80 -7.89 32.99
C TYR A 297 -0.49 -7.57 33.70
N ALA A 298 0.16 -6.51 33.25
CA ALA A 298 1.41 -5.99 33.78
C ALA A 298 1.61 -4.54 33.34
N VAL A 299 2.60 -3.89 33.94
CA VAL A 299 2.99 -2.50 33.67
C VAL A 299 4.37 -2.48 33.04
N ILE A 300 4.51 -1.82 31.89
CA ILE A 300 5.81 -1.49 31.32
C ILE A 300 6.35 -0.26 32.06
N ARG A 301 7.32 -0.49 32.94
CA ARG A 301 7.95 0.55 33.77
C ARG A 301 9.08 1.26 33.03
N GLY A 302 9.85 0.54 32.23
CA GLY A 302 11.07 1.06 31.61
C GLY A 302 11.32 0.53 30.22
N VAL A 303 11.81 1.41 29.35
CA VAL A 303 12.23 1.09 27.98
C VAL A 303 13.68 1.52 27.80
N GLY A 304 14.51 0.61 27.32
CA GLY A 304 15.89 0.91 26.93
C GLY A 304 16.14 0.46 25.50
N THR A 305 16.67 1.36 24.68
CA THR A 305 17.13 1.05 23.33
C THR A 305 18.57 1.53 23.17
N ALA A 306 19.39 0.78 22.43
CA ALA A 306 20.71 1.23 21.98
C ALA A 306 21.12 0.46 20.71
N ASN A 307 22.18 0.92 20.05
CA ASN A 307 22.85 0.16 19.01
C ASN A 307 24.27 -0.19 19.44
N ASP A 308 24.77 -1.33 18.95
CA ASP A 308 26.11 -1.83 19.19
C ASP A 308 27.19 -0.86 18.66
N GLY A 309 26.90 -0.10 17.60
CA GLY A 309 27.82 0.85 16.98
C GLY A 309 28.81 0.13 16.05
N THR A 310 30.08 0.46 16.13
CA THR A 310 31.13 -0.24 15.36
C THR A 310 31.31 -1.65 15.91
N VAL A 311 31.00 -2.65 15.08
CA VAL A 311 31.11 -4.07 15.42
C VAL A 311 32.32 -4.72 14.76
N GLN A 312 32.89 -5.73 15.42
CA GLN A 312 33.91 -6.59 14.80
C GLN A 312 33.22 -7.57 13.82
N GLY A 313 33.71 -7.71 12.59
CA GLY A 313 33.21 -8.73 11.66
C GLY A 313 31.74 -8.57 11.20
N GLY A 314 31.16 -7.37 11.28
CA GLY A 314 29.85 -7.01 10.70
C GLY A 314 28.61 -7.51 11.44
N LEU A 315 28.65 -8.68 12.08
CA LEU A 315 27.51 -9.32 12.76
C LEU A 315 27.81 -9.75 14.21
N HIS A 316 29.00 -9.46 14.73
CA HIS A 316 29.36 -9.87 16.09
C HIS A 316 28.66 -8.98 17.13
N PRO A 317 27.88 -9.56 18.08
CA PRO A 317 27.19 -8.79 19.11
C PRO A 317 28.19 -8.08 20.03
N GLN A 318 27.86 -6.87 20.47
CA GLN A 318 28.74 -6.08 21.34
C GLN A 318 28.18 -5.99 22.76
N ALA A 319 28.93 -6.51 23.74
CA ALA A 319 28.56 -6.46 25.16
C ALA A 319 28.22 -5.04 25.63
N ALA A 320 29.01 -4.05 25.20
CA ALA A 320 28.78 -2.65 25.56
C ALA A 320 27.44 -2.11 25.04
N GLY A 321 26.98 -2.53 23.86
CA GLY A 321 25.69 -2.15 23.30
C GLY A 321 24.52 -2.73 24.08
N GLN A 322 24.54 -4.04 24.31
CA GLN A 322 23.55 -4.73 25.15
C GLN A 322 23.49 -4.13 26.56
N LEU A 323 24.63 -3.91 27.20
CA LEU A 323 24.70 -3.32 28.52
C LEU A 323 24.15 -1.89 28.58
N ARG A 324 24.41 -1.07 27.55
CA ARG A 324 23.78 0.27 27.42
C ARG A 324 22.26 0.15 27.32
N THR A 325 21.75 -0.78 26.52
CA THR A 325 20.32 -1.04 26.38
C THR A 325 19.69 -1.36 27.73
N LEU A 326 20.25 -2.33 28.48
CA LEU A 326 19.73 -2.74 29.78
C LEU A 326 19.80 -1.60 30.80
N ARG A 327 20.95 -0.93 30.93
CA ARG A 327 21.12 0.22 31.85
C ARG A 327 20.12 1.34 31.57
N ARG A 328 19.82 1.62 30.30
CA ARG A 328 18.82 2.63 29.91
C ARG A 328 17.42 2.24 30.37
N ALA A 329 17.03 0.97 30.19
CA ALA A 329 15.72 0.47 30.61
C ALA A 329 15.53 0.55 32.13
N TYR A 330 16.53 0.13 32.90
CA TYR A 330 16.47 0.19 34.37
C TYR A 330 16.45 1.62 34.90
N ARG A 331 17.22 2.52 34.27
CA ARG A 331 17.18 3.95 34.58
C ARG A 331 15.81 4.56 34.27
N ASP A 332 15.22 4.25 33.12
CA ASP A 332 13.88 4.71 32.73
C ASP A 332 12.80 4.17 33.69
N ALA A 333 12.93 2.91 34.13
CA ALA A 333 12.07 2.32 35.15
C ALA A 333 12.27 2.92 36.56
N GLY A 334 13.41 3.54 36.84
CA GLY A 334 13.75 4.03 38.17
C GLY A 334 13.97 2.91 39.19
N VAL A 335 14.43 1.73 38.74
CA VAL A 335 14.59 0.53 39.58
C VAL A 335 15.98 -0.08 39.41
N SER A 336 16.47 -0.77 40.46
CA SER A 336 17.73 -1.50 40.38
C SER A 336 17.58 -2.78 39.55
N PRO A 337 18.54 -3.15 38.69
CA PRO A 337 18.58 -4.47 38.05
C PRO A 337 18.50 -5.62 39.06
N ASP A 338 19.01 -5.41 40.28
CA ASP A 338 18.99 -6.41 41.35
C ASP A 338 17.57 -6.78 41.82
N SER A 339 16.59 -5.91 41.56
CA SER A 339 15.20 -6.11 41.98
C SER A 339 14.39 -6.99 41.03
N VAL A 340 14.97 -7.40 39.90
CA VAL A 340 14.32 -8.25 38.91
C VAL A 340 14.42 -9.72 39.33
N GLY A 341 13.27 -10.37 39.44
CA GLY A 341 13.14 -11.79 39.79
C GLY A 341 13.10 -12.74 38.59
N TYR A 342 12.88 -12.22 37.38
CA TYR A 342 12.88 -13.01 36.15
C TYR A 342 13.46 -12.24 34.96
N LEU A 343 14.34 -12.87 34.19
CA LEU A 343 14.85 -12.33 32.93
C LEU A 343 14.51 -13.27 31.79
N GLU A 344 13.76 -12.75 30.83
CA GLU A 344 13.61 -13.37 29.52
C GLU A 344 14.70 -12.80 28.60
N ALA A 345 15.70 -13.62 28.32
CA ALA A 345 16.86 -13.26 27.54
C ALA A 345 16.56 -13.22 26.04
N HIS A 346 17.49 -12.66 25.27
CA HIS A 346 17.51 -12.89 23.84
C HIS A 346 17.83 -14.36 23.54
N GLY A 347 18.83 -14.94 24.21
CA GLY A 347 19.09 -16.38 24.34
C GLY A 347 18.87 -17.17 23.06
N THR A 348 19.83 -17.09 22.14
CA THR A 348 19.70 -17.67 20.80
C THR A 348 20.22 -19.09 20.69
N GLY A 349 21.02 -19.56 21.65
CA GLY A 349 21.73 -20.83 21.50
C GLY A 349 22.90 -20.72 20.52
N THR A 350 23.44 -19.51 20.29
CA THR A 350 24.61 -19.32 19.44
C THR A 350 25.89 -19.35 20.26
N THR A 351 26.97 -19.89 19.67
CA THR A 351 28.29 -20.02 20.33
C THR A 351 28.94 -18.69 20.70
N VAL A 352 28.50 -17.59 20.08
CA VAL A 352 29.02 -16.24 20.33
C VAL A 352 28.03 -15.38 21.12
N GLY A 353 26.75 -15.39 20.75
CA GLY A 353 25.75 -14.50 21.33
C GLY A 353 25.45 -14.79 22.79
N ASP A 354 25.30 -16.07 23.13
CA ASP A 354 24.91 -16.46 24.49
C ASP A 354 26.02 -16.15 25.53
N PRO A 355 27.32 -16.43 25.28
CA PRO A 355 28.39 -15.99 26.17
C PRO A 355 28.46 -14.47 26.35
N VAL A 356 28.23 -13.69 25.29
CA VAL A 356 28.18 -12.21 25.37
C VAL A 356 27.04 -11.77 26.28
N GLU A 357 25.85 -12.34 26.11
CA GLU A 357 24.68 -12.00 26.93
C GLU A 357 24.88 -12.38 28.41
N VAL A 358 25.42 -13.58 28.70
CA VAL A 358 25.75 -13.99 30.08
C VAL A 358 26.79 -13.05 30.71
N GLY A 359 27.81 -12.64 29.95
CA GLY A 359 28.81 -11.67 30.40
C GLY A 359 28.19 -10.33 30.77
N VAL A 360 27.26 -9.82 29.95
CA VAL A 360 26.52 -8.58 30.21
C VAL A 360 25.65 -8.70 31.45
N LEU A 361 24.94 -9.82 31.61
CA LEU A 361 24.09 -10.07 32.78
C LEU A 361 24.91 -10.17 34.06
N ARG A 362 26.10 -10.78 34.02
CA ARG A 362 27.06 -10.83 35.13
C ARG A 362 27.66 -9.47 35.47
N GLU A 363 27.90 -8.60 34.49
CA GLU A 363 28.34 -7.23 34.79
C GLU A 363 27.20 -6.41 35.41
N LEU A 364 25.98 -6.60 34.90
CA LEU A 364 24.81 -5.86 35.36
C LEU A 364 24.35 -6.31 36.76
N ARG A 365 24.39 -7.62 37.03
CA ARG A 365 23.97 -8.25 38.29
C ARG A 365 25.20 -8.75 39.03
N GLY A 366 25.47 -8.19 40.21
CA GLY A 366 26.60 -8.60 41.04
C GLY A 366 26.26 -9.74 42.01
N ALA A 367 27.29 -10.26 42.70
CA ALA A 367 27.13 -11.29 43.75
C ALA A 367 26.30 -10.84 44.97
N ARG A 368 25.76 -9.61 45.00
CA ARG A 368 24.86 -9.09 46.03
C ARG A 368 23.40 -9.02 45.57
N SER A 369 23.11 -9.21 44.27
CA SER A 369 21.75 -9.20 43.72
C SER A 369 20.88 -10.27 44.38
N THR A 370 19.57 -10.08 44.45
CA THR A 370 18.68 -11.17 44.89
C THR A 370 18.67 -12.28 43.84
N PRO A 371 18.54 -13.57 44.21
CA PRO A 371 18.39 -14.65 43.25
C PRO A 371 17.23 -14.39 42.29
N ALA A 372 17.43 -14.73 41.02
CA ALA A 372 16.41 -14.59 39.99
C ALA A 372 16.50 -15.71 38.96
N PHE A 373 15.46 -15.79 38.13
CA PHE A 373 15.36 -16.78 37.09
C PHE A 373 15.76 -16.22 35.73
N LEU A 374 16.32 -17.07 34.89
CA LEU A 374 16.65 -16.79 33.49
C LEU A 374 15.91 -17.78 32.59
N GLY A 375 15.38 -17.31 31.47
CA GLY A 375 14.81 -18.18 30.45
C GLY A 375 14.95 -17.59 29.06
N ALA A 376 14.80 -18.45 28.05
CA ALA A 376 14.69 -18.05 26.66
C ALA A 376 13.66 -18.94 25.95
N VAL A 377 12.58 -18.33 25.49
CA VAL A 377 11.44 -19.04 24.87
C VAL A 377 11.79 -19.69 23.53
N LYS A 378 12.91 -19.30 22.92
CA LYS A 378 13.42 -19.87 21.67
C LYS A 378 13.71 -21.37 21.79
N ALA A 379 13.98 -21.87 22.99
CA ALA A 379 14.11 -23.30 23.27
C ALA A 379 12.83 -24.11 22.98
N VAL A 380 11.68 -23.45 22.92
CA VAL A 380 10.35 -24.06 22.76
C VAL A 380 9.79 -23.77 21.37
N VAL A 381 9.77 -22.49 20.97
CA VAL A 381 9.08 -22.03 19.73
C VAL A 381 10.04 -21.57 18.63
N GLY A 382 11.34 -21.73 18.83
CA GLY A 382 12.36 -21.32 17.87
C GLY A 382 12.52 -19.80 17.82
N HIS A 383 13.32 -19.33 16.88
CA HIS A 383 13.58 -17.92 16.68
C HIS A 383 12.69 -17.34 15.57
N SER A 384 11.58 -16.70 15.97
CA SER A 384 10.66 -16.01 15.05
C SER A 384 11.11 -14.61 14.62
N LEU A 385 12.43 -14.41 14.48
CA LEU A 385 13.06 -13.17 14.02
C LEU A 385 12.45 -11.91 14.65
N ASN A 386 11.81 -11.05 13.87
CA ASN A 386 11.23 -9.80 14.35
C ASN A 386 10.13 -9.99 15.42
N ALA A 387 9.41 -11.11 15.41
CA ALA A 387 8.35 -11.45 16.35
C ALA A 387 8.89 -12.18 17.59
N ALA A 388 10.18 -12.52 17.63
CA ALA A 388 10.77 -13.25 18.75
C ALA A 388 10.71 -12.47 20.07
N GLY A 389 10.82 -11.14 19.98
CA GLY A 389 10.59 -10.25 21.11
C GLY A 389 9.19 -10.36 21.69
N MET A 390 8.16 -10.52 20.84
CA MET A 390 6.77 -10.67 21.29
C MET A 390 6.54 -11.99 22.04
N ALA A 391 7.15 -13.09 21.58
CA ALA A 391 7.09 -14.38 22.27
C ALA A 391 7.63 -14.26 23.71
N GLY A 392 8.83 -13.68 23.84
CA GLY A 392 9.45 -13.47 25.16
C GLY A 392 8.66 -12.49 26.04
N LEU A 393 8.14 -11.41 25.45
CA LEU A 393 7.36 -10.42 26.20
C LEU A 393 6.04 -10.99 26.71
N ILE A 394 5.27 -11.70 25.88
CA ILE A 394 3.99 -12.30 26.29
C ILE A 394 4.21 -13.38 27.34
N LYS A 395 5.22 -14.24 27.18
CA LYS A 395 5.65 -15.19 28.23
C LYS A 395 5.94 -14.48 29.55
N THR A 396 6.67 -13.37 29.50
CA THR A 396 7.07 -12.60 30.68
C THR A 396 5.88 -11.93 31.35
N VAL A 397 4.98 -11.33 30.57
CA VAL A 397 3.74 -10.71 31.07
C VAL A 397 2.88 -11.75 31.76
N LEU A 398 2.70 -12.93 31.16
CA LEU A 398 1.98 -14.05 31.78
C LEU A 398 2.65 -14.54 33.06
N ALA A 399 3.98 -14.64 33.08
CA ALA A 399 4.74 -15.07 34.26
C ALA A 399 4.55 -14.11 35.44
N VAL A 400 4.60 -12.80 35.17
CA VAL A 400 4.34 -11.73 36.15
C VAL A 400 2.88 -11.79 36.62
N HIS A 401 1.93 -11.84 35.68
CA HIS A 401 0.49 -11.82 35.97
C HIS A 401 0.04 -13.04 36.79
N ARG A 402 0.53 -14.23 36.45
CA ARG A 402 0.16 -15.49 37.12
C ARG A 402 1.04 -15.82 38.31
N GLY A 403 2.13 -15.09 38.52
CA GLY A 403 3.07 -15.34 39.60
C GLY A 403 3.74 -16.72 39.53
N VAL A 404 4.07 -17.16 38.31
CA VAL A 404 4.73 -18.44 38.05
C VAL A 404 5.82 -18.21 37.00
N VAL A 405 7.05 -18.62 37.30
CA VAL A 405 8.15 -18.62 36.33
C VAL A 405 8.02 -19.87 35.46
N PRO A 406 7.85 -19.72 34.14
CA PRO A 406 7.77 -20.86 33.23
C PRO A 406 9.13 -21.54 33.10
N PRO A 407 9.16 -22.88 33.06
CA PRO A 407 10.39 -23.62 32.83
C PRO A 407 10.92 -23.47 31.40
N GLN A 408 12.20 -23.80 31.24
CA GLN A 408 12.87 -24.09 29.99
C GLN A 408 13.11 -25.62 29.92
N PRO A 409 13.11 -26.24 28.72
CA PRO A 409 13.56 -27.63 28.56
C PRO A 409 14.94 -27.85 29.20
N ALA A 410 15.12 -29.00 29.88
CA ALA A 410 16.35 -29.31 30.59
C ALA A 410 17.45 -29.78 29.63
N PHE A 411 18.62 -29.14 29.72
CA PHE A 411 19.86 -29.54 29.05
C PHE A 411 21.07 -28.99 29.83
N ASP A 412 22.27 -29.49 29.53
CA ASP A 412 23.49 -29.05 30.21
C ASP A 412 23.85 -27.61 29.83
N LEU A 413 24.16 -26.78 30.82
CA LEU A 413 24.49 -25.37 30.65
C LEU A 413 25.99 -25.17 30.38
N ALA A 414 26.33 -24.26 29.46
CA ALA A 414 27.71 -23.97 29.05
C ALA A 414 28.53 -23.26 30.14
N ASP A 415 27.97 -22.23 30.78
CA ASP A 415 28.65 -21.41 31.80
C ASP A 415 27.81 -21.29 33.08
N ARG A 416 27.74 -22.39 33.84
CA ARG A 416 27.10 -22.39 35.17
C ARG A 416 27.72 -21.36 36.10
N SER A 417 29.05 -21.21 36.06
CA SER A 417 29.78 -20.30 36.94
C SER A 417 29.43 -18.82 36.71
N GLY A 418 29.23 -18.42 35.45
CA GLY A 418 28.81 -17.08 35.08
C GLY A 418 27.38 -16.78 35.50
N LEU A 419 26.47 -17.75 35.34
CA LEU A 419 25.09 -17.65 35.82
C LEU A 419 25.03 -17.55 37.36
N ASP A 420 25.79 -18.37 38.07
CA ASP A 420 25.90 -18.32 39.53
C ASP A 420 26.44 -16.95 40.00
N ALA A 421 27.45 -16.41 39.31
CA ALA A 421 28.00 -15.09 39.60
C ALA A 421 26.98 -13.95 39.40
N ALA A 422 26.06 -14.10 38.43
CA ALA A 422 24.94 -13.20 38.17
C ALA A 422 23.71 -13.46 39.07
N ARG A 423 23.77 -14.52 39.90
CA ARG A 423 22.65 -15.00 40.75
C ARG A 423 21.42 -15.38 39.93
N LEU A 424 21.66 -16.03 38.78
CA LEU A 424 20.65 -16.47 37.84
C LEU A 424 20.54 -17.99 37.82
N THR A 425 19.31 -18.49 37.76
CA THR A 425 19.04 -19.93 37.62
C THR A 425 18.02 -20.17 36.51
N VAL A 426 18.26 -21.18 35.67
CA VAL A 426 17.28 -21.60 34.66
C VAL A 426 16.29 -22.56 35.32
N ALA A 427 15.01 -22.19 35.33
CA ALA A 427 13.96 -23.06 35.86
C ALA A 427 13.69 -24.22 34.90
N THR A 428 13.64 -25.46 35.40
CA THR A 428 13.31 -26.67 34.62
C THR A 428 11.96 -27.27 34.97
N ALA A 429 11.27 -26.71 35.96
CA ALA A 429 9.88 -26.99 36.31
C ALA A 429 9.13 -25.67 36.61
N PRO A 430 7.78 -25.63 36.44
CA PRO A 430 6.98 -24.47 36.82
C PRO A 430 7.24 -24.08 38.27
N THR A 431 7.73 -22.86 38.46
CA THR A 431 8.18 -22.40 39.78
C THR A 431 7.31 -21.26 40.25
N ARG A 432 6.62 -21.44 41.38
CA ARG A 432 5.83 -20.37 42.00
C ARG A 432 6.73 -19.18 42.30
N TRP A 433 6.29 -18.00 41.88
CA TRP A 433 6.97 -16.74 42.11
C TRP A 433 6.17 -15.94 43.15
N PRO A 434 6.50 -16.03 44.45
CA PRO A 434 5.83 -15.24 45.48
C PRO A 434 6.26 -13.76 45.39
N ALA A 435 5.38 -12.85 45.81
CA ALA A 435 5.64 -11.41 45.90
C ALA A 435 5.68 -10.95 47.37
N PRO A 436 6.73 -11.29 48.16
CA PRO A 436 6.79 -10.93 49.57
C PRO A 436 7.15 -9.44 49.74
N GLY A 437 6.14 -8.56 49.65
CA GLY A 437 6.26 -7.13 49.96
C GLY A 437 6.87 -6.25 48.86
N VAL A 438 7.23 -6.81 47.71
CA VAL A 438 7.69 -6.10 46.51
C VAL A 438 7.00 -6.66 45.26
N PRO A 439 6.58 -5.81 44.29
CA PRO A 439 5.96 -6.28 43.04
C PRO A 439 6.87 -7.22 42.26
N ARG A 440 6.31 -8.25 41.63
CA ARG A 440 7.07 -9.09 40.69
C ARG A 440 7.56 -8.24 39.53
N ARG A 441 8.85 -8.28 39.27
CA ARG A 441 9.49 -7.49 38.22
C ARG A 441 10.34 -8.40 37.33
N ALA A 442 10.17 -8.23 36.03
CA ALA A 442 10.86 -8.96 35.00
C ALA A 442 11.55 -8.02 34.00
N GLY A 443 12.61 -8.51 33.36
CA GLY A 443 13.24 -7.86 32.21
C GLY A 443 13.12 -8.73 30.96
N VAL A 444 12.92 -8.12 29.79
CA VAL A 444 12.82 -8.82 28.50
C VAL A 444 13.79 -8.20 27.49
N SER A 445 14.70 -9.00 26.94
CA SER A 445 15.71 -8.55 25.99
C SER A 445 15.46 -9.06 24.56
N ALA A 446 15.71 -8.22 23.57
CA ALA A 446 15.88 -8.64 22.19
C ALA A 446 17.00 -7.86 21.52
N PHE A 447 17.90 -8.57 20.82
CA PHE A 447 19.05 -7.98 20.13
C PHE A 447 18.99 -8.35 18.64
N GLY A 448 18.83 -7.36 17.78
CA GLY A 448 18.84 -7.54 16.34
C GLY A 448 20.27 -7.74 15.80
N PHE A 449 20.42 -8.54 14.75
CA PHE A 449 21.73 -8.77 14.12
C PHE A 449 22.35 -7.49 13.52
N GLY A 450 21.53 -6.45 13.24
CA GLY A 450 22.00 -5.10 12.88
C GLY A 450 22.52 -4.27 14.08
N GLY A 451 22.65 -4.88 15.26
CA GLY A 451 23.19 -4.27 16.47
C GLY A 451 22.17 -3.51 17.32
N THR A 452 20.92 -3.34 16.87
CA THR A 452 19.89 -2.65 17.65
C THR A 452 19.37 -3.57 18.76
N GLY A 453 19.52 -3.12 20.01
CA GLY A 453 19.01 -3.80 21.18
C GLY A 453 17.82 -3.07 21.80
N VAL A 454 16.86 -3.84 22.32
CA VAL A 454 15.73 -3.35 23.12
C VAL A 454 15.64 -4.17 24.40
N HIS A 455 15.45 -3.50 25.53
CA HIS A 455 15.13 -4.12 26.80
C HIS A 455 13.93 -3.42 27.44
N LEU A 456 12.95 -4.22 27.88
CA LEU A 456 11.77 -3.75 28.58
C LEU A 456 11.78 -4.22 30.03
N VAL A 457 11.43 -3.33 30.97
CA VAL A 457 11.17 -3.69 32.37
C VAL A 457 9.67 -3.77 32.58
N VAL A 458 9.19 -4.95 32.94
CA VAL A 458 7.78 -5.28 33.15
C VAL A 458 7.53 -5.58 34.62
N GLU A 459 6.43 -5.10 35.18
CA GLU A 459 6.12 -5.21 36.60
C GLU A 459 4.66 -5.56 36.86
N GLU A 460 4.40 -6.29 37.93
CA GLU A 460 3.07 -6.53 38.47
C GLU A 460 2.39 -5.20 38.85
N CYS A 461 1.15 -5.00 38.42
CA CYS A 461 0.35 -3.88 38.88
C CYS A 461 -0.22 -4.21 40.27
N PRO A 462 0.02 -3.39 41.31
CA PRO A 462 -0.69 -3.52 42.59
C PRO A 462 -2.12 -3.00 42.41
N ALA A 463 -2.96 -3.76 41.69
CA ALA A 463 -4.36 -3.40 41.55
C ALA A 463 -5.10 -3.62 42.89
N PRO A 464 -6.01 -2.72 43.29
CA PRO A 464 -6.86 -2.95 44.45
C PRO A 464 -7.67 -4.24 44.24
N PRO A 465 -7.89 -5.05 45.29
CA PRO A 465 -8.61 -6.30 45.17
C PRO A 465 -10.01 -6.04 44.60
N VAL A 466 -10.27 -6.56 43.40
CA VAL A 466 -11.62 -6.56 42.81
C VAL A 466 -12.50 -7.38 43.75
N ARG A 467 -13.62 -6.80 44.20
CA ARG A 467 -14.58 -7.52 45.05
C ARG A 467 -15.02 -8.79 44.30
N PRO A 468 -14.78 -10.00 44.84
CA PRO A 468 -15.16 -11.24 44.17
C PRO A 468 -16.64 -11.22 43.83
N LEU A 469 -17.01 -11.71 42.64
CA LEU A 469 -18.42 -12.03 42.39
C LEU A 469 -18.84 -13.15 43.34
N PRO A 470 -20.08 -13.12 43.87
CA PRO A 470 -20.64 -14.32 44.45
C PRO A 470 -20.65 -15.41 43.38
N ASP A 471 -19.84 -16.43 43.60
CA ASP A 471 -19.72 -17.60 42.72
C ASP A 471 -20.64 -18.74 43.19
N ALA A 472 -21.65 -18.40 43.99
CA ALA A 472 -22.61 -19.34 44.55
C ALA A 472 -23.86 -19.41 43.68
N GLY A 473 -24.29 -20.64 43.40
CA GLY A 473 -25.47 -20.95 42.61
C GLY A 473 -25.18 -21.08 41.11
N PRO A 474 -26.20 -21.40 40.30
CA PRO A 474 -26.04 -21.68 38.88
C PRO A 474 -25.69 -20.44 38.04
N HIS A 475 -24.86 -20.65 37.02
CA HIS A 475 -24.41 -19.66 36.05
C HIS A 475 -24.72 -20.07 34.60
N LEU A 476 -25.10 -19.10 33.77
CA LEU A 476 -25.34 -19.29 32.34
C LEU A 476 -24.08 -18.92 31.55
N LEU A 477 -23.48 -19.90 30.87
CA LEU A 477 -22.40 -19.66 29.92
C LEU A 477 -22.96 -19.67 28.50
N VAL A 478 -22.62 -18.67 27.70
CA VAL A 478 -23.04 -18.57 26.30
C VAL A 478 -21.80 -18.49 25.42
N LEU A 479 -21.64 -19.47 24.55
CA LEU A 479 -20.60 -19.51 23.54
C LEU A 479 -21.24 -19.24 22.19
N SER A 480 -20.48 -18.59 21.32
CA SER A 480 -20.87 -18.46 19.92
C SER A 480 -19.68 -18.58 19.00
N ALA A 481 -19.89 -19.15 17.82
CA ALA A 481 -18.89 -19.27 16.76
C ALA A 481 -19.51 -19.04 15.38
N ARG A 482 -18.67 -18.81 14.37
CA ARG A 482 -19.11 -18.63 12.98
C ARG A 482 -19.76 -19.87 12.38
N ASP A 483 -19.29 -21.06 12.77
CA ASP A 483 -19.80 -22.34 12.30
C ASP A 483 -19.83 -23.40 13.42
N ARG A 484 -20.51 -24.52 13.16
CA ARG A 484 -20.69 -25.61 14.14
C ARG A 484 -19.36 -26.25 14.56
N ALA A 485 -18.44 -26.39 13.62
CA ALA A 485 -17.12 -26.98 13.88
C ALA A 485 -16.31 -26.10 14.84
N GLY A 486 -16.36 -24.78 14.63
CA GLY A 486 -15.82 -23.75 15.50
C GLY A 486 -16.49 -23.77 16.86
N LEU A 487 -17.82 -23.88 16.93
CA LEU A 487 -18.55 -23.93 18.21
C LEU A 487 -18.13 -25.15 19.05
N ALA A 488 -18.06 -26.33 18.43
CA ALA A 488 -17.58 -27.55 19.09
C ALA A 488 -16.12 -27.41 19.55
N ARG A 489 -15.24 -26.87 18.70
CA ARG A 489 -13.85 -26.60 19.07
C ARG A 489 -13.75 -25.62 20.24
N TYR A 490 -14.54 -24.56 20.23
CA TYR A 490 -14.54 -23.55 21.28
C TYR A 490 -15.00 -24.11 22.62
N ALA A 491 -16.05 -24.94 22.60
CA ALA A 491 -16.53 -25.62 23.80
C ALA A 491 -15.44 -26.53 24.41
N ARG A 492 -14.68 -27.27 23.58
CA ARG A 492 -13.52 -28.07 24.07
C ARG A 492 -12.39 -27.19 24.61
N GLU A 493 -12.02 -26.14 23.88
CA GLU A 493 -10.94 -25.23 24.30
C GLU A 493 -11.29 -24.52 25.62
N LEU A 494 -12.55 -24.11 25.78
CA LEU A 494 -13.04 -23.53 27.02
C LEU A 494 -13.06 -24.58 28.14
N ALA A 495 -13.57 -25.79 27.89
CA ALA A 495 -13.55 -26.87 28.88
C ALA A 495 -12.13 -27.14 29.40
N HIS A 496 -11.15 -27.26 28.50
CA HIS A 496 -9.75 -27.41 28.91
C HIS A 496 -9.24 -26.23 29.73
N THR A 497 -9.58 -25.00 29.35
CA THR A 497 -9.16 -23.80 30.11
C THR A 497 -9.77 -23.79 31.51
N LEU A 498 -11.05 -24.18 31.65
CA LEU A 498 -11.71 -24.27 32.96
C LEU A 498 -11.14 -25.38 33.82
N ASP A 499 -10.80 -26.53 33.23
CA ASP A 499 -10.19 -27.65 33.94
C ASP A 499 -8.78 -27.29 34.47
N ASP A 500 -7.98 -26.64 33.63
CA ASP A 500 -6.59 -26.24 33.95
C ASP A 500 -6.52 -25.07 34.96
N GLU A 501 -7.41 -24.08 34.84
CA GLU A 501 -7.31 -22.83 35.60
C GLU A 501 -8.31 -22.72 36.75
N GLN A 502 -9.38 -23.50 36.75
CA GLN A 502 -10.48 -23.49 37.74
C GLN A 502 -10.94 -22.08 38.14
N PRO A 503 -11.25 -21.18 37.18
CA PRO A 503 -11.66 -19.81 37.48
C PRO A 503 -13.10 -19.76 38.00
N ALA A 504 -13.45 -18.68 38.72
CA ALA A 504 -14.82 -18.45 39.18
C ALA A 504 -15.80 -18.33 38.00
N LEU A 505 -16.85 -19.15 37.97
CA LEU A 505 -17.79 -19.21 36.85
C LEU A 505 -18.51 -17.89 36.62
N ALA A 506 -18.77 -17.11 37.67
CA ALA A 506 -19.38 -15.79 37.54
C ALA A 506 -18.56 -14.86 36.62
N GLY A 507 -17.23 -14.90 36.71
CA GLY A 507 -16.32 -14.12 35.85
C GLY A 507 -16.25 -14.67 34.43
N VAL A 508 -16.31 -15.99 34.26
CA VAL A 508 -16.39 -16.65 32.95
C VAL A 508 -17.68 -16.24 32.22
N ALA A 509 -18.82 -16.35 32.89
CA ALA A 509 -20.13 -15.97 32.37
C ALA A 509 -20.17 -14.49 31.94
N ALA A 510 -19.65 -13.59 32.79
CA ALA A 510 -19.58 -12.17 32.48
C ALA A 510 -18.67 -11.88 31.27
N THR A 511 -17.51 -12.53 31.20
CA THR A 511 -16.57 -12.37 30.07
C THR A 511 -17.19 -12.84 28.77
N LEU A 512 -17.87 -13.99 28.77
CA LEU A 512 -18.55 -14.54 27.59
C LEU A 512 -19.72 -13.66 27.14
N ALA A 513 -20.51 -13.14 28.09
CA ALA A 513 -21.61 -12.23 27.80
C ALA A 513 -21.15 -10.89 27.21
N GLY A 514 -19.88 -10.49 27.45
CA GLY A 514 -19.28 -9.28 26.91
C GLY A 514 -18.71 -9.42 25.49
N ARG A 515 -18.82 -10.59 24.84
CA ARG A 515 -18.30 -10.83 23.49
C ARG A 515 -19.36 -10.59 22.42
N ALA A 516 -18.91 -10.21 21.23
CA ALA A 516 -19.79 -10.14 20.08
C ALA A 516 -20.36 -11.54 19.77
N PRO A 517 -21.69 -11.68 19.64
CA PRO A 517 -22.30 -12.97 19.37
C PRO A 517 -22.19 -13.35 17.90
N PHE A 518 -21.94 -14.63 17.64
CA PHE A 518 -22.02 -15.26 16.31
C PHE A 518 -23.28 -16.13 16.14
N PRO A 519 -23.60 -16.57 14.90
CA PRO A 519 -24.84 -17.29 14.61
C PRO A 519 -24.98 -18.65 15.31
N GLU A 520 -23.92 -19.46 15.33
CA GLU A 520 -23.95 -20.77 16.00
C GLU A 520 -23.70 -20.55 17.48
N ARG A 521 -24.67 -20.94 18.32
CA ARG A 521 -24.67 -20.66 19.76
C ARG A 521 -24.84 -21.93 20.57
N LEU A 522 -24.14 -21.97 21.69
CA LEU A 522 -24.27 -22.97 22.74
C LEU A 522 -24.51 -22.23 24.05
N ALA A 523 -25.61 -22.53 24.73
CA ALA A 523 -25.91 -22.03 26.06
C ALA A 523 -25.92 -23.20 27.05
N LEU A 524 -25.28 -23.03 28.20
CA LEU A 524 -25.30 -24.03 29.26
C LEU A 524 -25.45 -23.41 30.65
N VAL A 525 -26.22 -24.08 31.50
CA VAL A 525 -26.36 -23.75 32.92
C VAL A 525 -25.47 -24.69 33.72
N ALA A 526 -24.48 -24.14 34.43
CA ALA A 526 -23.53 -24.89 35.24
C ALA A 526 -23.53 -24.42 36.70
N GLU A 527 -23.37 -25.36 37.63
CA GLU A 527 -23.32 -25.08 39.07
C GLU A 527 -21.90 -24.69 39.53
N ASP A 528 -20.89 -25.32 38.94
CA ASP A 528 -19.48 -25.08 39.23
C ASP A 528 -18.59 -25.39 38.01
N ALA A 529 -17.29 -25.14 38.14
CA ALA A 529 -16.33 -25.35 37.06
C ALA A 529 -16.27 -26.82 36.58
N ALA A 530 -16.40 -27.80 37.47
CA ALA A 530 -16.35 -29.23 37.10
C ALA A 530 -17.60 -29.66 36.32
N ASP A 531 -18.78 -29.19 36.73
CA ASP A 531 -20.03 -29.35 36.00
C ASP A 531 -19.96 -28.65 34.63
N ALA A 532 -19.41 -27.43 34.57
CA ALA A 532 -19.19 -26.71 33.31
C ALA A 532 -18.27 -27.49 32.35
N VAL A 533 -17.15 -28.03 32.83
CA VAL A 533 -16.23 -28.86 32.02
C VAL A 533 -16.94 -30.09 31.45
N THR A 534 -17.69 -30.79 32.29
CA THR A 534 -18.45 -31.99 31.89
C THR A 534 -19.48 -31.65 30.81
N LYS A 535 -20.28 -30.60 31.04
CA LYS A 535 -21.31 -30.14 30.09
C LYS A 535 -20.72 -29.58 28.80
N LEU A 536 -19.64 -28.81 28.86
CA LEU A 536 -18.96 -28.29 27.66
C LEU A 536 -18.40 -29.42 26.81
N THR A 537 -17.79 -30.44 27.42
CA THR A 537 -17.23 -31.60 26.71
C THR A 537 -18.34 -32.40 26.02
N ALA A 538 -19.41 -32.73 26.75
CA ALA A 538 -20.55 -33.45 26.19
C ALA A 538 -21.26 -32.65 25.08
N ALA A 539 -21.42 -31.33 25.26
CA ALA A 539 -22.02 -30.46 24.27
C ALA A 539 -21.13 -30.33 23.02
N ALA A 540 -19.81 -30.26 23.18
CA ALA A 540 -18.89 -30.20 22.05
C ALA A 540 -19.03 -31.43 21.13
N ASP A 541 -19.12 -32.62 21.72
CA ASP A 541 -19.29 -33.87 20.95
C ASP A 541 -20.69 -33.96 20.33
N ALA A 542 -21.72 -33.48 21.03
CA ALA A 542 -23.08 -33.35 20.49
C ALA A 542 -23.15 -32.45 19.25
N VAL A 543 -22.56 -31.25 19.35
CA VAL A 543 -22.54 -30.26 18.27
C VAL A 543 -21.69 -30.75 17.11
N ALA A 544 -20.55 -31.40 17.38
CA ALA A 544 -19.72 -32.02 16.34
C ALA A 544 -20.45 -33.15 15.60
N ALA A 545 -21.34 -33.89 16.28
CA ALA A 545 -22.23 -34.88 15.67
C ALA A 545 -23.47 -34.27 14.98
N GLY A 546 -23.59 -32.93 14.94
CA GLY A 546 -24.67 -32.22 14.26
C GLY A 546 -25.98 -32.09 15.04
N ARG A 547 -25.99 -32.38 16.36
CA ARG A 547 -27.18 -32.22 17.21
C ARG A 547 -27.44 -30.73 17.54
N ALA A 548 -28.71 -30.36 17.65
CA ALA A 548 -29.20 -29.03 18.03
C ALA A 548 -30.47 -29.13 18.89
N GLY A 549 -30.91 -28.03 19.49
CA GLY A 549 -31.93 -27.98 20.54
C GLY A 549 -31.37 -28.45 21.89
N ALA A 550 -32.22 -29.09 22.69
CA ALA A 550 -31.83 -29.63 23.99
C ALA A 550 -30.82 -30.78 23.82
N LEU A 551 -29.58 -30.56 24.27
CA LEU A 551 -28.50 -31.54 24.17
C LEU A 551 -28.38 -32.43 25.42
N GLY A 552 -28.90 -31.93 26.54
CA GLY A 552 -28.87 -32.50 27.89
C GLY A 552 -29.43 -31.50 28.92
N PRO A 553 -29.52 -31.86 30.22
CA PRO A 553 -30.07 -30.98 31.25
C PRO A 553 -29.33 -29.63 31.30
N GLY A 554 -30.05 -28.55 30.97
CA GLY A 554 -29.51 -27.19 30.96
C GLY A 554 -28.49 -26.93 29.85
N GLN A 555 -28.46 -27.72 28.77
CA GLN A 555 -27.58 -27.54 27.61
C GLN A 555 -28.41 -27.37 26.33
N GLU A 556 -28.28 -26.22 25.68
CA GLU A 556 -29.05 -25.86 24.49
C GLU A 556 -28.10 -25.40 23.39
N ALA A 557 -28.30 -25.86 22.16
CA ALA A 557 -27.54 -25.39 20.99
C ALA A 557 -28.47 -25.01 19.85
N GLY A 558 -28.13 -23.97 19.10
CA GLY A 558 -28.96 -23.49 18.01
C GLY A 558 -28.23 -22.52 17.08
N THR A 559 -28.86 -22.27 15.95
CA THR A 559 -28.40 -21.30 14.96
C THR A 559 -29.35 -20.11 14.96
N VAL A 560 -28.82 -18.91 15.23
CA VAL A 560 -29.59 -17.67 15.18
C VAL A 560 -29.35 -17.00 13.83
N SER A 561 -30.39 -16.91 13.01
CA SER A 561 -30.29 -16.39 11.63
C SER A 561 -30.46 -14.87 11.52
N ARG A 562 -30.94 -14.19 12.57
CA ARG A 562 -31.15 -12.73 12.56
C ARG A 562 -29.91 -11.99 13.04
N PRO A 563 -29.63 -10.78 12.51
CA PRO A 563 -28.58 -9.90 13.00
C PRO A 563 -28.72 -9.66 14.50
N ALA A 564 -27.59 -9.54 15.19
CA ALA A 564 -27.58 -9.49 16.63
C ALA A 564 -28.36 -8.26 17.16
N ASP A 565 -28.15 -7.09 16.55
CA ASP A 565 -28.80 -5.81 16.87
C ASP A 565 -30.33 -5.80 16.72
N GLU A 566 -30.91 -6.75 15.99
CA GLU A 566 -32.36 -6.92 15.85
C GLU A 566 -32.99 -7.81 16.93
N LEU A 567 -32.19 -8.49 17.75
CA LEU A 567 -32.69 -9.47 18.71
C LEU A 567 -33.09 -8.81 20.03
N PRO A 568 -34.19 -9.26 20.67
CA PRO A 568 -34.57 -8.79 22.00
C PRO A 568 -33.48 -9.09 23.02
N GLU A 569 -33.15 -8.09 23.82
CA GLU A 569 -32.14 -8.20 24.86
C GLU A 569 -32.70 -8.85 26.11
N VAL A 570 -31.89 -9.72 26.71
CA VAL A 570 -32.18 -10.39 27.98
C VAL A 570 -31.03 -10.19 28.95
N THR A 571 -31.37 -9.98 30.22
CA THR A 571 -30.42 -9.83 31.31
C THR A 571 -30.45 -11.05 32.21
N VAL A 572 -29.28 -11.48 32.66
CA VAL A 572 -29.16 -12.55 33.65
C VAL A 572 -29.49 -11.97 35.04
N PRO A 573 -30.40 -12.57 35.83
CA PRO A 573 -30.63 -12.16 37.20
C PRO A 573 -29.33 -12.21 38.01
N ALA A 574 -29.07 -11.24 38.88
CA ALA A 574 -27.87 -11.25 39.72
C ALA A 574 -27.87 -12.46 40.68
N PRO A 575 -26.71 -13.09 40.97
CA PRO A 575 -26.61 -14.15 41.97
C PRO A 575 -27.24 -13.74 43.32
N GLY A 576 -27.96 -14.65 43.98
CA GLY A 576 -28.61 -14.41 45.28
C GLY A 576 -29.94 -13.64 45.25
N THR A 577 -30.43 -13.21 44.07
CA THR A 577 -31.74 -12.54 43.93
C THR A 577 -32.94 -13.50 43.94
N LEU A 578 -32.69 -14.79 43.69
CA LEU A 578 -33.67 -15.88 43.68
C LEU A 578 -33.06 -17.11 44.39
N PRO A 579 -33.88 -18.00 44.99
CA PRO A 579 -33.42 -19.33 45.41
C PRO A 579 -32.82 -20.11 44.24
N ASP A 580 -31.82 -20.97 44.50
CA ASP A 580 -31.04 -21.64 43.45
C ASP A 580 -31.91 -22.47 42.48
N GLU A 581 -32.90 -23.22 42.97
CA GLU A 581 -33.82 -23.98 42.11
C GLU A 581 -34.63 -23.07 41.16
N ALA A 582 -35.16 -21.96 41.68
CA ALA A 582 -35.89 -20.98 40.89
C ALA A 582 -34.98 -20.26 39.90
N ARG A 583 -33.73 -20.01 40.30
CA ARG A 583 -32.70 -19.43 39.43
C ARG A 583 -32.33 -20.38 38.30
N THR A 584 -32.10 -21.66 38.56
CA THR A 584 -31.82 -22.68 37.54
C THR A 584 -32.92 -22.72 36.48
N ALA A 585 -34.19 -22.71 36.89
CA ALA A 585 -35.32 -22.69 35.97
C ALA A 585 -35.33 -21.44 35.07
N VAL A 586 -35.07 -20.26 35.64
CA VAL A 586 -34.97 -19.01 34.87
C VAL A 586 -33.79 -19.04 33.90
N LEU A 587 -32.62 -19.52 34.33
CA LEU A 587 -31.43 -19.61 33.49
C LEU A 587 -31.62 -20.62 32.35
N ALA A 588 -32.31 -21.74 32.59
CA ALA A 588 -32.64 -22.71 31.54
C ALA A 588 -33.57 -22.09 30.48
N GLY A 589 -34.59 -21.34 30.89
CA GLY A 589 -35.44 -20.59 29.94
C GLY A 589 -34.68 -19.49 29.19
N LEU A 590 -33.68 -18.87 29.81
CA LEU A 590 -32.79 -17.92 29.12
C LEU A 590 -31.86 -18.62 28.13
N ALA A 591 -31.34 -19.82 28.46
CA ALA A 591 -30.49 -20.60 27.57
C ALA A 591 -31.20 -20.90 26.24
N GLU A 592 -32.45 -21.37 26.30
CA GLU A 592 -33.29 -21.62 25.12
C GLU A 592 -33.50 -20.34 24.29
N ARG A 593 -33.81 -19.21 24.94
CA ARG A 593 -34.05 -17.94 24.27
C ARG A 593 -32.79 -17.41 23.58
N VAL A 594 -31.62 -17.52 24.20
CA VAL A 594 -30.37 -16.99 23.63
C VAL A 594 -29.91 -17.79 22.41
N VAL A 595 -30.18 -19.10 22.35
CA VAL A 595 -29.85 -19.92 21.17
C VAL A 595 -30.91 -19.87 20.05
N SER A 596 -32.12 -19.35 20.35
CA SER A 596 -33.23 -19.28 19.39
C SER A 596 -33.53 -17.87 18.86
N GLY A 597 -33.10 -16.81 19.56
CA GLY A 597 -33.30 -15.44 19.06
C GLY A 597 -33.30 -14.34 20.11
N ALA A 598 -32.42 -14.37 21.11
CA ALA A 598 -32.24 -13.28 22.07
C ALA A 598 -30.75 -12.92 22.24
N GLN A 599 -30.46 -11.67 22.57
CA GLN A 599 -29.11 -11.20 22.91
C GLN A 599 -28.93 -11.19 24.42
N LEU A 600 -27.85 -11.80 24.91
CA LEU A 600 -27.50 -11.71 26.32
C LEU A 600 -26.70 -10.42 26.56
N ARG A 601 -27.14 -9.56 27.47
CA ARG A 601 -26.32 -8.44 27.95
C ARG A 601 -25.70 -8.74 29.31
N PRO A 602 -24.44 -8.31 29.56
CA PRO A 602 -23.87 -8.30 30.90
C PRO A 602 -24.77 -7.46 31.82
N GLY A 603 -25.18 -8.02 32.95
CA GLY A 603 -25.88 -7.26 34.00
C GLY A 603 -24.90 -6.78 35.06
N GLY A 604 -24.89 -5.48 35.39
CA GLY A 604 -24.14 -4.92 36.52
C GLY A 604 -22.99 -3.97 36.13
N GLU A 605 -22.13 -3.64 37.10
CA GLU A 605 -20.93 -2.81 36.90
C GLU A 605 -19.86 -3.52 36.05
N ARG A 606 -19.16 -2.74 35.21
CA ARG A 606 -18.02 -3.18 34.38
C ARG A 606 -16.97 -3.89 35.25
N ARG A 607 -16.49 -5.06 34.81
CA ARG A 607 -15.48 -5.84 35.51
C ARG A 607 -14.34 -6.24 34.58
N PRO A 608 -13.11 -6.39 35.11
CA PRO A 608 -12.00 -6.92 34.33
C PRO A 608 -12.34 -8.31 33.74
N PRO A 609 -12.18 -8.52 32.42
CA PRO A 609 -12.47 -9.81 31.80
C PRO A 609 -11.50 -10.90 32.27
N TYR A 610 -11.87 -12.16 32.07
CA TYR A 610 -10.96 -13.31 32.20
C TYR A 610 -10.27 -13.62 30.86
N THR A 611 -9.07 -14.19 30.93
CA THR A 611 -8.33 -14.66 29.75
C THR A 611 -8.93 -15.99 29.31
N LEU A 612 -9.85 -15.95 28.34
CA LEU A 612 -10.52 -17.12 27.79
C LEU A 612 -10.16 -17.28 26.31
N PRO A 613 -10.20 -18.51 25.74
CA PRO A 613 -9.94 -18.72 24.31
C PRO A 613 -10.78 -17.77 23.45
N PRO A 614 -10.24 -17.20 22.36
CA PRO A 614 -10.96 -16.22 21.55
C PRO A 614 -12.15 -16.86 20.82
N SER A 615 -13.20 -16.09 20.56
CA SER A 615 -14.36 -16.58 19.81
C SER A 615 -13.91 -17.03 18.40
N PRO A 616 -14.22 -18.26 17.97
CA PRO A 616 -13.77 -18.78 16.68
C PRO A 616 -14.38 -18.06 15.47
N LEU A 617 -13.51 -17.81 14.51
CA LEU A 617 -13.87 -17.48 13.14
C LEU A 617 -13.95 -18.74 12.27
N ALA A 618 -14.41 -18.61 11.02
CA ALA A 618 -14.51 -19.68 10.03
C ALA A 618 -13.56 -19.42 8.85
N PRO A 619 -12.23 -19.51 9.06
CA PRO A 619 -11.26 -19.06 8.08
C PRO A 619 -11.24 -19.95 6.84
N ARG A 620 -11.15 -19.32 5.67
CA ARG A 620 -11.11 -19.97 4.36
C ARG A 620 -9.72 -19.89 3.77
N ARG A 621 -9.45 -20.74 2.77
CA ARG A 621 -8.15 -20.76 2.09
C ARG A 621 -7.99 -19.55 1.17
N HIS A 622 -6.89 -18.84 1.32
CA HIS A 622 -6.44 -17.73 0.50
C HIS A 622 -4.95 -17.91 0.18
N TRP A 623 -4.64 -18.33 -1.04
CA TRP A 623 -3.26 -18.56 -1.47
C TRP A 623 -3.07 -18.11 -2.92
N VAL A 624 -1.86 -17.69 -3.26
CA VAL A 624 -1.52 -17.17 -4.60
C VAL A 624 -1.16 -18.28 -5.59
N VAL A 625 -0.83 -19.47 -5.07
CA VAL A 625 -0.53 -20.65 -5.89
C VAL A 625 -1.75 -21.55 -5.93
N ASP A 626 -2.18 -21.91 -7.15
CA ASP A 626 -3.18 -22.93 -7.39
C ASP A 626 -2.51 -24.32 -7.29
N GLU A 627 -2.87 -25.07 -6.26
CA GLU A 627 -2.30 -26.39 -6.00
C GLU A 627 -3.00 -27.50 -6.79
N SER A 628 -4.15 -27.24 -7.44
CA SER A 628 -4.79 -28.24 -8.31
C SER A 628 -3.89 -28.63 -9.50
N ALA A 629 -2.96 -27.75 -9.87
CA ALA A 629 -1.91 -28.03 -10.86
C ALA A 629 -0.77 -28.94 -10.34
N ARG A 630 -0.68 -29.21 -9.03
CA ARG A 630 0.34 -30.10 -8.44
C ARG A 630 -0.04 -31.59 -8.53
N ASP A 631 -1.33 -31.91 -8.54
CA ASP A 631 -1.83 -33.30 -8.53
C ASP A 631 -1.74 -33.97 -9.92
N ASP A 632 -1.77 -33.19 -11.01
CA ASP A 632 -1.61 -33.71 -12.39
C ASP A 632 -0.16 -34.13 -12.74
N ALA A 633 0.82 -33.80 -11.89
CA ALA A 633 2.23 -34.12 -12.12
C ALA A 633 2.68 -35.48 -11.52
N GLY A 634 1.74 -36.23 -10.94
CA GLY A 634 1.98 -37.44 -10.15
C GLY A 634 1.68 -38.75 -10.87
N ASP A 635 2.12 -38.95 -12.11
CA ASP A 635 2.36 -40.31 -12.62
C ASP A 635 3.25 -40.26 -13.86
N THR A 636 4.44 -40.88 -13.80
CA THR A 636 5.19 -41.21 -15.01
C THR A 636 5.08 -42.70 -15.27
N PRO A 637 4.39 -43.10 -16.34
CA PRO A 637 4.82 -44.23 -17.14
C PRO A 637 5.44 -43.73 -18.44
N THR A 638 6.58 -44.33 -18.75
CA THR A 638 7.17 -44.43 -20.08
C THR A 638 6.14 -44.76 -21.16
N ASP A 639 6.35 -44.15 -22.32
CA ASP A 639 5.87 -44.55 -23.66
C ASP A 639 4.66 -43.78 -24.24
N ARG A 640 4.92 -43.15 -25.40
CA ARG A 640 4.01 -42.62 -26.44
C ARG A 640 2.77 -41.84 -25.99
N PHE A 641 2.87 -40.51 -25.97
CA PHE A 641 1.69 -39.64 -26.05
C PHE A 641 1.25 -39.44 -27.51
N VAL A 642 0.14 -40.11 -27.85
CA VAL A 642 -0.76 -39.76 -28.94
C VAL A 642 -1.61 -38.58 -28.47
N LEU A 643 -1.76 -37.56 -29.33
CA LEU A 643 -2.65 -36.42 -29.10
C LEU A 643 -4.08 -36.91 -28.87
N PRO A 644 -4.79 -36.49 -27.80
CA PRO A 644 -6.21 -36.75 -27.69
C PRO A 644 -6.96 -35.99 -28.79
N ASP A 645 -7.76 -36.73 -29.55
CA ASP A 645 -8.63 -36.18 -30.59
C ASP A 645 -9.56 -35.11 -30.02
N ARG A 646 -9.77 -34.07 -30.83
CA ARG A 646 -10.69 -32.97 -30.58
C ARG A 646 -12.05 -33.49 -30.08
N PRO A 647 -12.69 -32.85 -29.08
CA PRO A 647 -14.08 -33.13 -28.77
C PRO A 647 -14.92 -32.85 -30.02
N GLY A 648 -15.62 -33.89 -30.51
CA GLY A 648 -16.61 -33.75 -31.57
C GLY A 648 -17.74 -32.81 -31.16
N PRO A 649 -18.47 -32.25 -32.14
CA PRO A 649 -19.53 -31.28 -31.86
C PRO A 649 -20.66 -31.96 -31.07
N ALA A 650 -20.91 -31.46 -29.86
CA ALA A 650 -22.07 -31.85 -29.08
C ALA A 650 -23.37 -31.39 -29.77
N PRO A 651 -24.48 -32.13 -29.60
CA PRO A 651 -25.61 -32.06 -30.51
C PRO A 651 -26.38 -30.74 -30.39
N ALA A 652 -26.74 -30.20 -31.55
CA ALA A 652 -27.80 -29.21 -31.63
C ALA A 652 -29.14 -29.86 -31.20
N THR A 653 -29.97 -29.05 -30.56
CA THR A 653 -31.41 -29.24 -30.24
C THR A 653 -31.77 -29.93 -28.91
N ALA A 654 -31.87 -29.12 -27.85
CA ALA A 654 -33.03 -29.14 -26.96
C ALA A 654 -33.17 -27.80 -26.19
N ALA A 655 -34.32 -27.15 -26.40
CA ALA A 655 -35.01 -26.17 -25.55
C ALA A 655 -34.34 -24.81 -25.22
N ARG A 656 -34.84 -23.77 -25.92
CA ARG A 656 -34.95 -22.39 -25.42
C ARG A 656 -35.87 -22.35 -24.19
N THR A 657 -35.34 -22.13 -22.99
CA THR A 657 -36.03 -21.62 -21.77
C THR A 657 -34.97 -21.33 -20.68
N GLY A 658 -34.81 -20.17 -20.06
CA GLY A 658 -35.40 -18.85 -20.21
C GLY A 658 -34.34 -17.76 -19.94
N ALA A 659 -34.75 -16.49 -19.98
CA ALA A 659 -33.89 -15.34 -19.73
C ALA A 659 -33.16 -15.47 -18.37
N ALA A 660 -31.84 -15.22 -18.34
CA ALA A 660 -31.16 -14.99 -17.06
C ALA A 660 -31.85 -13.79 -16.41
N SER A 661 -32.41 -13.97 -15.22
CA SER A 661 -33.04 -12.87 -14.48
C SER A 661 -31.97 -11.83 -14.13
N ALA A 662 -32.39 -10.59 -13.91
CA ALA A 662 -31.55 -9.53 -13.36
C ALA A 662 -30.74 -10.02 -12.14
N ALA A 663 -31.37 -10.84 -11.30
CA ALA A 663 -30.77 -11.46 -10.14
C ALA A 663 -29.60 -12.37 -10.49
N SER A 664 -29.77 -13.32 -11.41
CA SER A 664 -28.69 -14.24 -11.81
C SER A 664 -27.48 -13.51 -12.40
N LEU A 665 -27.72 -12.50 -13.22
CA LEU A 665 -26.64 -11.71 -13.85
C LEU A 665 -25.84 -10.91 -12.81
N VAL A 666 -26.54 -10.19 -11.92
CA VAL A 666 -25.87 -9.39 -10.88
C VAL A 666 -25.09 -10.29 -9.92
N LEU A 667 -25.69 -11.39 -9.45
CA LEU A 667 -25.02 -12.34 -8.57
C LEU A 667 -23.76 -12.95 -9.22
N GLU A 668 -23.80 -13.29 -10.52
CA GLU A 668 -22.62 -13.75 -11.27
C GLU A 668 -21.51 -12.71 -11.36
N GLU A 669 -21.84 -11.45 -11.62
CA GLU A 669 -20.82 -10.40 -11.77
C GLU A 669 -20.24 -9.95 -10.42
N VAL A 670 -21.07 -9.89 -9.36
CA VAL A 670 -20.60 -9.67 -7.98
C VAL A 670 -19.69 -10.82 -7.55
N SER A 671 -20.09 -12.06 -7.82
CA SER A 671 -19.29 -13.26 -7.58
C SER A 671 -17.95 -13.18 -8.31
N ARG A 672 -17.92 -12.85 -9.60
CA ARG A 672 -16.69 -12.77 -10.40
C ARG A 672 -15.75 -11.66 -9.91
N THR A 673 -16.28 -10.48 -9.61
CA THR A 673 -15.49 -9.28 -9.28
C THR A 673 -14.82 -9.40 -7.91
N GLY A 674 -15.58 -9.83 -6.90
CA GLY A 674 -15.06 -10.05 -5.54
C GLY A 674 -14.45 -11.44 -5.33
N VAL A 675 -14.69 -12.37 -6.26
CA VAL A 675 -14.35 -13.80 -6.20
C VAL A 675 -15.05 -14.52 -5.02
N PHE A 676 -16.30 -14.13 -4.78
CA PHE A 676 -17.18 -14.78 -3.83
C PHE A 676 -17.83 -16.03 -4.46
N PRO A 677 -17.90 -17.18 -3.78
CA PRO A 677 -18.76 -18.28 -4.21
C PRO A 677 -20.22 -17.82 -4.30
N LEU A 678 -20.92 -18.21 -5.38
CA LEU A 678 -22.31 -17.79 -5.60
C LEU A 678 -23.25 -18.13 -4.44
N GLY A 679 -23.03 -19.28 -3.78
CA GLY A 679 -23.83 -19.72 -2.63
C GLY A 679 -23.65 -18.89 -1.36
N ASP A 680 -22.63 -18.03 -1.30
CA ASP A 680 -22.37 -17.15 -0.15
C ASP A 680 -22.99 -15.76 -0.32
N LEU A 681 -23.56 -15.44 -1.49
CA LEU A 681 -24.15 -14.13 -1.77
C LEU A 681 -25.64 -14.13 -1.43
N SER A 682 -26.08 -13.09 -0.72
CA SER A 682 -27.48 -12.81 -0.43
C SER A 682 -27.87 -11.46 -0.99
N GLU A 683 -29.08 -11.33 -1.53
CA GLU A 683 -29.57 -10.09 -2.12
C GLU A 683 -29.53 -8.91 -1.13
N ARG A 684 -29.63 -9.17 0.17
CA ARG A 684 -29.60 -8.11 1.20
C ARG A 684 -28.22 -7.52 1.47
N MET A 685 -27.15 -8.13 0.97
CA MET A 685 -25.79 -7.70 1.26
C MET A 685 -25.44 -6.40 0.55
N ALA A 686 -24.90 -5.43 1.29
CA ALA A 686 -24.28 -4.22 0.78
C ALA A 686 -22.93 -4.50 0.13
N LEU A 687 -22.68 -3.97 -1.06
CA LEU A 687 -21.45 -4.20 -1.81
C LEU A 687 -20.21 -3.69 -1.06
N VAL A 688 -20.33 -2.53 -0.40
CA VAL A 688 -19.21 -1.94 0.36
C VAL A 688 -19.20 -2.45 1.79
N ALA A 689 -20.30 -2.28 2.53
CA ALA A 689 -20.32 -2.60 3.97
C ALA A 689 -20.22 -4.11 4.26
N ASP A 690 -20.89 -4.96 3.48
CA ASP A 690 -20.91 -6.42 3.75
C ASP A 690 -19.89 -7.18 2.91
N LEU A 691 -19.67 -6.79 1.65
CA LEU A 691 -18.74 -7.48 0.74
C LEU A 691 -17.37 -6.82 0.63
N GLY A 692 -17.19 -5.60 1.12
CA GLY A 692 -15.89 -4.92 1.15
C GLY A 692 -15.39 -4.41 -0.20
N PHE A 693 -16.27 -4.21 -1.19
CA PHE A 693 -15.87 -3.73 -2.51
C PHE A 693 -15.25 -2.33 -2.39
N ASP A 694 -14.03 -2.17 -2.88
CA ASP A 694 -13.39 -0.87 -3.01
C ASP A 694 -13.81 -0.15 -4.31
N SER A 695 -13.38 1.09 -4.48
CA SER A 695 -13.73 1.91 -5.66
C SER A 695 -13.32 1.27 -6.99
N LEU A 696 -12.24 0.48 -7.02
CA LEU A 696 -11.78 -0.20 -8.24
C LEU A 696 -12.68 -1.40 -8.55
N MET A 697 -13.07 -2.17 -7.53
CA MET A 697 -14.00 -3.29 -7.69
C MET A 697 -15.40 -2.82 -8.10
N LEU A 698 -15.92 -1.73 -7.53
CA LEU A 698 -17.21 -1.17 -7.92
C LEU A 698 -17.20 -0.69 -9.38
N GLN A 699 -16.12 -0.03 -9.79
CA GLN A 699 -15.94 0.38 -11.19
C GLN A 699 -15.84 -0.82 -12.14
N GLU A 700 -15.11 -1.86 -11.77
CA GLU A 700 -15.02 -3.11 -12.54
C GLU A 700 -16.39 -3.81 -12.64
N LEU A 701 -17.15 -3.84 -11.54
CA LEU A 701 -18.51 -4.41 -11.50
C LEU A 701 -19.47 -3.67 -12.43
N GLU A 702 -19.47 -2.33 -12.41
CA GLU A 702 -20.29 -1.51 -13.33
C GLU A 702 -19.96 -1.80 -14.79
N VAL A 703 -18.66 -1.83 -15.12
CA VAL A 703 -18.16 -2.10 -16.48
C VAL A 703 -18.58 -3.50 -16.94
N ASN A 704 -18.49 -4.51 -16.07
CA ASN A 704 -18.84 -5.88 -16.42
C ASN A 704 -20.34 -6.11 -16.57
N ILE A 705 -21.18 -5.51 -15.71
CA ILE A 705 -22.64 -5.49 -15.89
C ILE A 705 -22.99 -4.75 -17.18
N GLY A 706 -22.35 -3.62 -17.46
CA GLY A 706 -22.54 -2.84 -18.69
C GLY A 706 -22.19 -3.59 -19.99
N LYS A 707 -21.26 -4.55 -19.94
CA LYS A 707 -20.96 -5.44 -21.08
C LYS A 707 -22.11 -6.43 -21.36
N ARG A 708 -22.82 -6.87 -20.33
CA ARG A 708 -23.94 -7.81 -20.45
C ARG A 708 -25.30 -7.11 -20.63
N ILE A 709 -25.43 -5.87 -20.16
CA ILE A 709 -26.61 -5.01 -20.28
C ILE A 709 -26.16 -3.67 -20.90
N PRO A 710 -26.19 -3.56 -22.24
CA PRO A 710 -25.69 -2.38 -22.94
C PRO A 710 -26.32 -1.08 -22.45
N GLY A 711 -25.48 -0.14 -22.02
CA GLY A 711 -25.93 1.16 -21.51
C GLY A 711 -26.34 1.18 -20.03
N PHE A 712 -26.13 0.09 -19.28
CA PHE A 712 -26.20 0.11 -17.82
C PHE A 712 -25.05 0.96 -17.26
N ARG A 713 -25.41 2.06 -16.60
CA ARG A 713 -24.55 2.88 -15.73
C ARG A 713 -25.42 3.44 -14.62
N THR A 714 -24.87 3.56 -13.42
CA THR A 714 -25.61 4.09 -12.27
C THR A 714 -24.70 4.87 -11.35
N GLU A 715 -25.10 6.09 -11.00
CA GLU A 715 -24.41 6.89 -9.98
C GLU A 715 -24.51 6.23 -8.59
N GLU A 716 -25.49 5.34 -8.38
CA GLU A 716 -25.65 4.57 -7.15
C GLU A 716 -24.55 3.51 -6.96
N ILE A 717 -23.72 3.18 -7.98
CA ILE A 717 -22.71 2.11 -7.88
C ILE A 717 -21.67 2.37 -6.79
N PHE A 718 -21.42 3.64 -6.45
CA PHE A 718 -20.47 4.05 -5.41
C PHE A 718 -21.13 4.38 -4.07
N ALA A 719 -22.44 4.15 -3.93
CA ALA A 719 -23.13 4.36 -2.67
C ALA A 719 -22.72 3.28 -1.65
N ALA A 720 -22.36 3.71 -0.43
CA ALA A 720 -21.87 2.82 0.61
C ALA A 720 -22.93 1.80 1.07
N ASP A 721 -24.21 2.12 0.91
CA ASP A 721 -25.37 1.33 1.27
C ASP A 721 -25.97 0.55 0.09
N LEU A 722 -25.33 0.55 -1.09
CA LEU A 722 -25.84 -0.17 -2.26
C LEU A 722 -25.85 -1.68 -2.01
N THR A 723 -27.05 -2.27 -1.93
CA THR A 723 -27.23 -3.73 -1.79
C THR A 723 -27.27 -4.46 -3.12
N ILE A 724 -27.02 -5.77 -3.10
CA ILE A 724 -27.22 -6.64 -4.27
C ILE A 724 -28.67 -6.54 -4.76
N GLU A 725 -29.67 -6.54 -3.88
CA GLU A 725 -31.09 -6.39 -4.20
C GLU A 725 -31.36 -5.07 -4.93
N ARG A 726 -30.78 -3.98 -4.44
CA ARG A 726 -30.91 -2.67 -5.08
C ARG A 726 -30.23 -2.65 -6.45
N LEU A 727 -29.05 -3.27 -6.58
CA LEU A 727 -28.37 -3.42 -7.85
C LEU A 727 -29.17 -4.30 -8.83
N ILE A 728 -29.80 -5.37 -8.35
CA ILE A 728 -30.73 -6.20 -9.11
C ILE A 728 -31.91 -5.38 -9.59
N ALA A 729 -32.50 -4.52 -8.75
CA ALA A 729 -33.61 -3.67 -9.13
C ALA A 729 -33.21 -2.66 -10.22
N LEU A 730 -32.03 -2.04 -10.10
CA LEU A 730 -31.49 -1.13 -11.11
C LEU A 730 -31.27 -1.84 -12.46
N VAL A 731 -30.75 -3.07 -12.40
CA VAL A 731 -30.55 -3.92 -13.58
C VAL A 731 -31.89 -4.38 -14.17
N ALA A 732 -32.86 -4.77 -13.33
CA ALA A 732 -34.19 -5.22 -13.74
C ALA A 732 -35.01 -4.10 -14.39
N GLN A 733 -34.98 -2.88 -13.84
CA GLN A 733 -35.63 -1.71 -14.40
C GLN A 733 -35.17 -1.49 -15.86
N ARG A 734 -33.87 -1.67 -16.11
CA ARG A 734 -33.31 -1.51 -17.45
C ARG A 734 -33.68 -2.64 -18.41
N LEU A 735 -33.92 -3.84 -17.91
CA LEU A 735 -34.40 -4.98 -18.71
C LEU A 735 -35.90 -4.87 -19.08
N THR A 736 -36.67 -4.01 -18.40
CA THR A 736 -38.11 -3.81 -18.63
C THR A 736 -38.48 -2.62 -19.52
N GLU A 737 -37.53 -1.78 -19.91
CA GLU A 737 -37.77 -0.62 -20.78
C GLU A 737 -37.71 -1.03 -22.27
N GLU A 738 -38.79 -0.82 -23.05
CA GLU A 738 -38.77 -1.03 -24.50
C GLU A 738 -37.80 -0.05 -25.20
N PRO A 739 -37.01 -0.50 -26.18
CA PRO A 739 -36.03 0.35 -26.83
C PRO A 739 -36.72 1.38 -27.74
N ALA A 740 -36.59 2.66 -27.40
CA ALA A 740 -37.01 3.76 -28.27
C ALA A 740 -36.17 3.79 -29.55
N ALA A 741 -36.85 3.82 -30.70
CA ALA A 741 -36.23 3.87 -32.02
C ALA A 741 -35.44 5.18 -32.23
N GLY A 742 -34.11 5.05 -32.30
CA GLY A 742 -33.17 6.11 -32.68
C GLY A 742 -32.30 5.65 -33.84
N ALA A 743 -32.13 6.52 -34.83
CA ALA A 743 -31.40 6.35 -36.09
C ALA A 743 -30.00 5.71 -35.92
N PRO A 744 -29.50 4.98 -36.96
CA PRO A 744 -28.36 4.07 -36.82
C PRO A 744 -27.07 4.80 -36.45
N LEU A 745 -26.53 4.43 -35.28
CA LEU A 745 -25.14 4.68 -34.92
C LEU A 745 -24.25 3.72 -35.74
N PRO A 746 -23.05 4.16 -36.18
CA PRO A 746 -22.15 3.27 -36.89
C PRO A 746 -21.79 2.10 -35.98
N ARG A 747 -21.93 0.87 -36.48
CA ARG A 747 -21.49 -0.35 -35.80
C ARG A 747 -20.00 -0.23 -35.45
N PRO A 748 -19.59 -0.37 -34.17
CA PRO A 748 -18.25 -0.87 -33.90
C PRO A 748 -18.24 -2.34 -34.31
N ALA A 749 -17.30 -2.71 -35.17
CA ALA A 749 -16.99 -4.10 -35.40
C ALA A 749 -16.60 -4.77 -34.07
N ARG A 750 -16.98 -6.04 -33.90
CA ARG A 750 -16.35 -6.90 -32.88
C ARG A 750 -14.84 -6.88 -33.16
N ALA A 751 -14.05 -6.41 -32.20
CA ALA A 751 -12.67 -6.85 -32.11
C ALA A 751 -12.70 -8.17 -31.35
N ASP A 752 -12.40 -9.26 -32.05
CA ASP A 752 -12.00 -10.50 -31.42
C ASP A 752 -10.83 -10.20 -30.48
N GLY A 753 -10.81 -10.83 -29.30
CA GLY A 753 -9.76 -10.59 -28.31
C GLY A 753 -8.39 -10.88 -28.92
N ASP A 754 -7.61 -9.84 -29.14
CA ASP A 754 -6.28 -9.98 -29.71
C ASP A 754 -5.30 -10.31 -28.58
N ALA A 755 -4.75 -11.53 -28.64
CA ALA A 755 -3.68 -11.99 -27.75
C ALA A 755 -2.46 -11.04 -27.77
N ALA A 756 -2.33 -10.21 -28.82
CA ALA A 756 -1.35 -9.14 -28.93
C ALA A 756 -1.48 -8.08 -27.80
N THR A 757 -2.63 -7.92 -27.16
CA THR A 757 -2.83 -6.83 -26.16
C THR A 757 -2.61 -7.26 -24.70
N ALA A 758 -2.06 -8.45 -24.46
CA ALA A 758 -1.84 -9.00 -23.11
C ALA A 758 -0.47 -8.66 -22.50
N CYS A 759 0.47 -8.19 -23.32
CA CYS A 759 1.79 -7.70 -22.94
C CYS A 759 2.04 -6.42 -23.73
N VAL A 760 2.56 -5.35 -23.10
CA VAL A 760 2.82 -4.07 -23.80
C VAL A 760 3.69 -4.31 -25.05
N ASP A 761 4.67 -5.21 -24.99
CA ASP A 761 5.56 -5.55 -26.12
C ASP A 761 4.83 -6.23 -27.28
N ASP A 762 3.72 -6.90 -26.99
CA ASP A 762 2.92 -7.58 -28.00
C ASP A 762 1.87 -6.67 -28.63
N PHE A 763 1.64 -5.47 -28.06
CA PHE A 763 0.60 -4.57 -28.53
C PHE A 763 0.75 -4.35 -30.03
N PRO A 764 -0.34 -4.41 -30.82
CA PRO A 764 -0.29 -4.11 -32.24
C PRO A 764 0.46 -2.80 -32.51
N GLU A 765 0.27 -1.79 -31.67
CA GLU A 765 0.95 -0.51 -31.72
C GLU A 765 2.47 -0.59 -31.44
N VAL A 766 2.91 -1.50 -30.57
CA VAL A 766 4.34 -1.74 -30.29
C VAL A 766 4.98 -2.53 -31.42
N ARG A 767 4.30 -3.54 -31.97
CA ARG A 767 4.76 -4.28 -33.16
C ARG A 767 4.79 -3.42 -34.41
N GLU A 768 3.78 -2.58 -34.62
CA GLU A 768 3.74 -1.58 -35.70
C GLU A 768 4.86 -0.55 -35.54
N PHE A 769 5.13 -0.10 -34.31
CA PHE A 769 6.24 0.78 -34.02
C PHE A 769 7.60 0.12 -34.28
N GLU A 770 7.81 -1.15 -33.88
CA GLU A 770 9.04 -1.89 -34.18
C GLU A 770 9.24 -2.15 -35.68
N GLN A 771 8.16 -2.46 -36.41
CA GLN A 771 8.19 -2.59 -37.87
C GLN A 771 8.49 -1.26 -38.55
N LEU A 772 7.90 -0.15 -38.07
CA LEU A 772 8.20 1.20 -38.54
C LEU A 772 9.68 1.54 -38.31
N LEU A 773 10.21 1.29 -37.11
CA LEU A 773 11.62 1.48 -36.79
C LEU A 773 12.54 0.64 -37.68
N THR A 774 12.20 -0.63 -37.91
CA THR A 774 12.97 -1.54 -38.79
C THR A 774 12.94 -1.07 -40.24
N SER A 775 11.77 -0.67 -40.76
CA SER A 775 11.64 -0.17 -42.13
C SER A 775 12.43 1.10 -42.37
N ILE A 776 12.53 1.98 -41.37
CA ILE A 776 13.33 3.20 -41.45
C ILE A 776 14.82 2.86 -41.31
N ALA A 777 15.21 1.94 -40.42
CA ALA A 777 16.58 1.45 -40.32
C ALA A 777 17.08 0.81 -41.64
N ASP A 778 16.20 0.08 -42.35
CA ASP A 778 16.49 -0.56 -43.64
C ASP A 778 16.69 0.44 -44.79
N THR A 779 16.22 1.70 -44.66
CA THR A 779 16.54 2.77 -45.63
C THR A 779 17.97 3.28 -45.53
N GLY A 780 18.71 2.92 -44.47
CA GLY A 780 20.05 3.43 -44.19
C GLY A 780 20.09 4.88 -43.72
N VAL A 781 18.93 5.48 -43.44
CA VAL A 781 18.77 6.87 -42.98
C VAL A 781 18.72 6.91 -41.46
N ASP A 782 19.64 7.65 -40.83
CA ASP A 782 19.62 7.85 -39.38
C ASP A 782 18.35 8.59 -38.95
N PHE A 783 17.61 8.00 -38.00
CA PHE A 783 16.35 8.55 -37.52
C PHE A 783 16.55 9.96 -36.94
N PRO A 784 15.92 11.00 -37.52
CA PRO A 784 16.22 12.40 -37.17
C PRO A 784 16.03 12.73 -35.69
N TYR A 785 15.09 12.07 -35.03
CA TYR A 785 14.76 12.27 -33.61
C TYR A 785 15.75 11.62 -32.61
N PHE A 786 16.59 10.67 -33.05
CA PHE A 786 17.57 9.99 -32.18
C PHE A 786 19.00 10.50 -32.39
N ARG A 787 19.19 11.57 -33.16
CA ARG A 787 20.50 12.18 -33.38
C ARG A 787 21.04 12.76 -32.09
N ILE A 788 22.28 12.42 -31.75
CA ILE A 788 22.95 12.89 -30.53
C ILE A 788 23.65 14.20 -30.83
N HIS A 789 23.10 15.30 -30.31
CA HIS A 789 23.71 16.62 -30.39
C HIS A 789 24.77 16.80 -29.29
N GLN A 790 25.96 17.25 -29.66
CA GLN A 790 27.03 17.59 -28.71
C GLN A 790 26.94 19.07 -28.32
N GLY A 791 26.78 19.35 -27.03
CA GLY A 791 26.73 20.71 -26.50
C GLY A 791 25.35 21.38 -26.62
N THR A 792 25.32 22.71 -26.52
CA THR A 792 24.06 23.48 -26.61
C THR A 792 23.63 23.67 -28.06
N VAL A 793 22.40 23.23 -28.38
CA VAL A 793 21.77 23.47 -29.68
C VAL A 793 21.28 24.93 -29.76
N ARG A 794 21.93 25.74 -30.60
CA ARG A 794 21.58 27.15 -30.85
C ARG A 794 21.04 27.32 -32.28
N ASP A 795 21.41 28.41 -32.95
CA ASP A 795 21.36 28.55 -34.40
C ASP A 795 22.15 27.44 -35.10
N THR A 796 23.17 26.91 -34.43
CA THR A 796 24.01 25.80 -34.89
C THR A 796 24.08 24.69 -33.84
N THR A 797 24.53 23.51 -34.27
CA THR A 797 24.78 22.35 -33.40
C THR A 797 25.88 21.47 -33.98
N VAL A 798 26.47 20.61 -33.14
CA VAL A 798 27.45 19.61 -33.59
C VAL A 798 26.85 18.20 -33.48
N VAL A 799 27.00 17.39 -34.53
CA VAL A 799 26.62 15.96 -34.57
C VAL A 799 27.80 15.19 -35.17
N GLY A 800 28.33 14.19 -34.46
CA GLY A 800 29.46 13.38 -34.94
C GLY A 800 30.67 14.21 -35.37
N ASP A 801 31.03 15.23 -34.57
CA ASP A 801 32.13 16.19 -34.81
C ASP A 801 31.96 17.15 -36.00
N ARG A 802 30.82 17.13 -36.71
CA ARG A 802 30.51 18.07 -37.80
C ARG A 802 29.52 19.15 -37.31
N PRO A 803 29.74 20.44 -37.64
CA PRO A 803 28.77 21.49 -37.36
C PRO A 803 27.63 21.51 -38.38
N TYR A 804 26.43 21.81 -37.90
CA TYR A 804 25.19 21.93 -38.66
C TYR A 804 24.46 23.22 -38.31
N LEU A 805 23.82 23.82 -39.30
CA LEU A 805 22.82 24.86 -39.09
C LEU A 805 21.53 24.20 -38.58
N SER A 806 21.02 24.65 -37.43
CA SER A 806 19.91 24.00 -36.75
C SER A 806 18.65 24.85 -36.75
N PHE A 807 17.54 24.24 -37.17
CA PHE A 807 16.18 24.74 -37.02
C PHE A 807 15.30 23.78 -36.19
N GLY A 808 15.93 22.82 -35.50
CA GLY A 808 15.26 21.82 -34.64
C GLY A 808 15.27 22.17 -33.14
N SER A 809 15.69 23.39 -32.80
CA SER A 809 15.80 23.84 -31.41
C SER A 809 14.71 24.84 -31.06
N TYR A 810 14.15 24.70 -29.87
CA TYR A 810 13.21 25.67 -29.30
C TYR A 810 13.91 26.86 -28.60
N ASN A 811 15.20 27.07 -28.86
CA ASN A 811 16.00 28.15 -28.29
C ASN A 811 15.71 29.50 -29.00
N TYR A 812 14.45 29.92 -28.98
CA TYR A 812 13.94 31.07 -29.76
C TYR A 812 14.75 32.36 -29.56
N LEU A 813 15.21 32.61 -28.34
CA LEU A 813 15.91 33.85 -27.98
C LEU A 813 17.42 33.67 -27.75
N GLY A 814 17.97 32.48 -28.04
CA GLY A 814 19.39 32.19 -27.83
C GLY A 814 19.79 32.16 -26.35
N LEU A 815 18.84 31.98 -25.43
CA LEU A 815 19.07 32.04 -23.99
C LEU A 815 19.55 30.70 -23.42
N SER A 816 19.20 29.58 -24.06
CA SER A 816 19.79 28.28 -23.74
C SER A 816 21.28 28.32 -24.12
N GLY A 817 22.14 28.18 -23.11
CA GLY A 817 23.59 28.33 -23.22
C GLY A 817 24.10 29.77 -23.21
N HIS A 818 23.27 30.76 -22.87
CA HIS A 818 23.73 32.13 -22.64
C HIS A 818 24.60 32.21 -21.39
N ARG A 819 25.68 32.99 -21.43
CA ARG A 819 26.68 33.04 -20.35
C ARG A 819 26.07 33.37 -18.99
N ALA A 820 25.21 34.39 -18.94
CA ALA A 820 24.57 34.82 -17.69
C ALA A 820 23.60 33.77 -17.12
N VAL A 821 22.93 32.99 -17.99
CA VAL A 821 22.05 31.89 -17.57
C VAL A 821 22.89 30.76 -16.99
N ASN A 822 23.97 30.35 -17.67
CA ASN A 822 24.89 29.31 -17.17
C ASN A 822 25.55 29.71 -15.85
N GLU A 823 25.94 30.98 -15.71
CA GLU A 823 26.53 31.49 -14.48
C GLU A 823 25.53 31.47 -13.30
N ALA A 824 24.28 31.87 -13.54
CA ALA A 824 23.22 31.79 -12.53
C ALA A 824 22.96 30.34 -12.09
N VAL A 825 23.00 29.38 -13.03
CA VAL A 825 22.88 27.95 -12.74
C VAL A 825 24.01 27.47 -11.83
N HIS A 826 25.26 27.76 -12.18
CA HIS A 826 26.41 27.36 -11.37
C HIS A 826 26.33 27.93 -9.95
N GLN A 827 26.04 29.23 -9.82
CA GLN A 827 25.87 29.87 -8.51
C GLN A 827 24.73 29.23 -7.68
N ALA A 828 23.64 28.84 -8.33
CA ALA A 828 22.53 28.19 -7.66
C ALA A 828 22.85 26.76 -7.21
N ILE A 829 23.60 26.00 -8.01
CA ILE A 829 24.10 24.67 -7.64
C ILE A 829 25.04 24.79 -6.44
N ASP A 830 25.99 25.73 -6.48
CA ASP A 830 26.94 25.95 -5.38
C ASP A 830 26.23 26.33 -4.07
N ARG A 831 25.17 27.13 -4.17
CA ARG A 831 24.44 27.65 -3.00
C ARG A 831 23.38 26.71 -2.45
N TYR A 832 22.67 25.97 -3.30
CA TYR A 832 21.46 25.22 -2.92
C TYR A 832 21.53 23.73 -3.25
N GLY A 833 22.60 23.27 -3.91
CA GLY A 833 22.76 21.90 -4.37
C GLY A 833 21.91 21.57 -5.61
N THR A 834 21.91 20.28 -5.97
CA THR A 834 21.21 19.78 -7.17
C THR A 834 19.88 19.08 -6.87
N SER A 835 19.65 18.67 -5.62
CA SER A 835 18.51 17.81 -5.24
C SER A 835 17.30 18.57 -4.67
N VAL A 836 16.15 17.91 -4.78
CA VAL A 836 14.86 18.26 -4.17
C VAL A 836 14.30 16.99 -3.51
N SER A 837 14.25 16.94 -2.18
CA SER A 837 13.96 15.68 -1.44
C SER A 837 12.48 15.45 -1.12
N ALA A 838 11.57 16.35 -1.51
CA ALA A 838 10.12 16.20 -1.33
C ALA A 838 9.37 17.27 -2.16
N SER A 839 8.03 17.27 -2.07
CA SER A 839 7.22 18.39 -2.56
C SER A 839 7.54 19.69 -1.82
N ARG A 840 7.24 20.83 -2.44
CA ARG A 840 7.52 22.15 -1.84
C ARG A 840 6.76 22.40 -0.54
N VAL A 841 5.60 21.76 -0.37
CA VAL A 841 4.82 21.81 0.87
C VAL A 841 5.58 21.16 2.03
N LEU A 842 6.31 20.08 1.76
CA LEU A 842 7.04 19.31 2.77
C LEU A 842 8.48 19.77 2.98
N SER A 843 9.12 20.30 1.93
CA SER A 843 10.53 20.73 1.95
C SER A 843 10.75 22.24 2.18
N GLY A 844 9.66 23.02 2.23
CA GLY A 844 9.69 24.47 2.39
C GLY A 844 9.93 25.25 1.08
N GLU A 845 9.56 26.54 1.06
CA GLU A 845 9.76 27.41 -0.10
C GLU A 845 11.16 28.06 -0.10
N ARG A 846 11.94 27.82 -1.16
CA ARG A 846 13.24 28.49 -1.37
C ARG A 846 13.04 29.89 -1.93
N ASP A 847 13.81 30.87 -1.43
CA ASP A 847 13.81 32.26 -1.93
C ASP A 847 13.96 32.35 -3.45
N LEU A 848 14.84 31.52 -4.03
CA LEU A 848 15.06 31.45 -5.47
C LEU A 848 13.78 31.16 -6.27
N THR A 849 12.96 30.22 -5.81
CA THR A 849 11.72 29.84 -6.49
C THR A 849 10.63 30.88 -6.31
N VAL A 850 10.55 31.52 -5.13
CA VAL A 850 9.63 32.63 -4.87
C VAL A 850 9.98 33.84 -5.75
N ARG A 851 11.27 34.13 -5.94
CA ARG A 851 11.74 35.18 -6.86
C ARG A 851 11.39 34.88 -8.31
N LEU A 852 11.57 33.64 -8.76
CA LEU A 852 11.13 33.19 -10.08
C LEU A 852 9.62 33.41 -10.28
N GLU A 853 8.79 32.95 -9.34
CA GLU A 853 7.33 33.12 -9.44
C GLU A 853 6.92 34.59 -9.53
N ARG A 854 7.54 35.47 -8.73
CA ARG A 854 7.31 36.92 -8.81
C ARG A 854 7.75 37.52 -10.15
N ALA A 855 8.92 37.11 -10.65
CA ALA A 855 9.44 37.57 -11.94
C ALA A 855 8.50 37.13 -13.09
N LEU A 856 8.03 35.88 -13.07
CA LEU A 856 7.07 35.36 -14.04
C LEU A 856 5.72 36.08 -13.95
N ALA A 857 5.18 36.30 -12.74
CA ALA A 857 3.93 37.04 -12.56
C ALA A 857 4.01 38.46 -13.14
N ALA A 858 5.11 39.18 -12.85
CA ALA A 858 5.37 40.51 -13.38
C ALA A 858 5.59 40.52 -14.90
N PHE A 859 6.28 39.51 -15.44
CA PHE A 859 6.52 39.35 -16.87
C PHE A 859 5.22 39.09 -17.64
N LEU A 860 4.41 38.14 -17.17
CA LEU A 860 3.13 37.76 -17.77
C LEU A 860 2.06 38.84 -17.62
N GLY A 861 2.17 39.71 -16.60
CA GLY A 861 1.16 40.70 -16.26
C GLY A 861 -0.05 40.09 -15.55
N VAL A 862 0.17 39.05 -14.74
CA VAL A 862 -0.86 38.39 -13.91
C VAL A 862 -0.66 38.72 -12.44
N ALA A 863 -1.66 38.45 -11.60
CA ALA A 863 -1.60 38.81 -10.18
C ALA A 863 -0.64 37.93 -9.38
N ASP A 864 -0.53 36.64 -9.71
CA ASP A 864 0.36 35.70 -9.05
C ASP A 864 0.71 34.53 -10.01
N CYS A 865 1.73 33.76 -9.68
CA CYS A 865 2.21 32.64 -10.47
C CYS A 865 2.72 31.48 -9.60
N LEU A 866 2.53 30.25 -10.09
CA LEU A 866 3.00 29.01 -9.47
C LEU A 866 3.89 28.25 -10.45
N THR A 867 5.06 27.80 -10.00
CA THR A 867 5.96 26.97 -10.82
C THR A 867 5.91 25.48 -10.47
N LEU A 868 6.04 24.64 -11.49
CA LEU A 868 5.95 23.18 -11.47
C LEU A 868 7.15 22.54 -12.19
N VAL A 869 7.40 21.26 -11.93
CA VAL A 869 8.63 20.57 -12.39
C VAL A 869 8.65 20.24 -13.88
N SER A 870 7.49 20.21 -14.53
CA SER A 870 7.33 19.78 -15.92
C SER A 870 6.22 20.55 -16.60
N GLY A 871 6.49 21.04 -17.82
CA GLY A 871 5.50 21.72 -18.66
C GLY A 871 4.35 20.79 -19.06
N HIS A 872 4.65 19.54 -19.46
CA HIS A 872 3.62 18.55 -19.80
C HIS A 872 2.70 18.24 -18.61
N ALA A 873 3.31 17.94 -17.46
CA ALA A 873 2.56 17.64 -16.24
C ALA A 873 1.75 18.83 -15.74
N THR A 874 2.12 20.07 -16.10
CA THR A 874 1.39 21.28 -15.74
C THR A 874 0.00 21.28 -16.37
N ASN A 875 -0.14 21.00 -17.67
CA ASN A 875 -1.45 20.88 -18.32
C ASN A 875 -2.24 19.71 -17.76
N VAL A 876 -1.62 18.54 -17.64
CA VAL A 876 -2.27 17.31 -17.15
C VAL A 876 -2.84 17.51 -15.74
N THR A 877 -2.06 18.07 -14.82
CA THR A 877 -2.50 18.27 -13.43
C THR A 877 -3.48 19.43 -13.30
N ALA A 878 -3.32 20.51 -14.07
CA ALA A 878 -4.21 21.66 -14.00
C ALA A 878 -5.60 21.32 -14.53
N ILE A 879 -5.69 20.69 -15.71
CA ILE A 879 -6.97 20.29 -16.31
C ILE A 879 -7.66 19.25 -15.42
N GLY A 880 -6.93 18.20 -15.00
CA GLY A 880 -7.46 17.18 -14.09
C GLY A 880 -7.92 17.72 -12.73
N HIS A 881 -7.43 18.89 -12.31
CA HIS A 881 -7.84 19.53 -11.06
C HIS A 881 -8.98 20.54 -11.23
N LEU A 882 -9.14 21.12 -12.42
CA LEU A 882 -10.18 22.12 -12.71
C LEU A 882 -11.54 21.50 -13.04
N VAL A 883 -11.55 20.36 -13.73
CA VAL A 883 -12.74 19.73 -14.30
C VAL A 883 -12.79 18.23 -13.98
N GLY A 884 -14.00 17.64 -13.96
CA GLY A 884 -14.23 16.22 -13.66
C GLY A 884 -15.39 15.60 -14.45
N ALA A 885 -15.85 14.41 -14.04
CA ALA A 885 -16.87 13.58 -14.73
C ALA A 885 -18.26 14.21 -15.00
N GLY A 886 -18.51 15.47 -14.57
CA GLY A 886 -19.73 16.24 -14.86
C GLY A 886 -19.49 17.56 -15.63
N ASP A 887 -18.26 17.79 -16.07
CA ASP A 887 -17.83 18.99 -16.78
C ASP A 887 -17.51 18.67 -18.25
N LEU A 888 -17.34 19.73 -19.06
CA LEU A 888 -16.98 19.64 -20.47
C LEU A 888 -15.70 20.42 -20.74
N VAL A 889 -14.77 19.81 -21.48
CA VAL A 889 -13.65 20.53 -22.10
C VAL A 889 -13.88 20.63 -23.60
N VAL A 890 -13.90 21.88 -24.07
CA VAL A 890 -13.90 22.22 -25.49
C VAL A 890 -12.50 22.70 -25.85
N HIS A 891 -11.87 22.09 -26.84
CA HIS A 891 -10.49 22.42 -27.20
C HIS A 891 -10.30 22.43 -28.72
N ASP A 892 -9.28 23.14 -29.19
CA ASP A 892 -8.95 23.20 -30.62
C ASP A 892 -8.45 21.84 -31.12
N ALA A 893 -8.74 21.48 -32.36
CA ALA A 893 -8.34 20.22 -32.97
C ALA A 893 -6.81 20.03 -33.01
N LEU A 894 -6.04 21.11 -33.07
CA LEU A 894 -4.57 21.08 -33.06
C LEU A 894 -3.97 21.26 -31.67
N ALA A 895 -4.79 21.22 -30.61
CA ALA A 895 -4.30 21.36 -29.24
C ALA A 895 -3.26 20.29 -28.89
N HIS A 896 -2.18 20.73 -28.25
CA HIS A 896 -1.04 19.94 -27.86
C HIS A 896 -1.44 18.73 -27.01
N ASP A 897 -0.73 17.63 -27.19
CA ASP A 897 -1.07 16.34 -26.59
C ASP A 897 -1.21 16.40 -25.05
N SER A 898 -0.44 17.26 -24.37
CA SER A 898 -0.57 17.49 -22.93
C SER A 898 -1.95 17.99 -22.50
N ILE A 899 -2.63 18.79 -23.34
CA ILE A 899 -4.01 19.22 -23.10
C ILE A 899 -4.94 18.01 -23.28
N LEU A 900 -4.75 17.26 -24.36
CA LEU A 900 -5.57 16.07 -24.67
C LEU A 900 -5.50 15.02 -23.54
N GLN A 901 -4.29 14.73 -23.05
CA GLN A 901 -4.06 13.84 -21.92
C GLN A 901 -4.68 14.38 -20.63
N GLY A 902 -4.55 15.68 -20.36
CA GLY A 902 -5.19 16.31 -19.21
C GLY A 902 -6.71 16.18 -19.24
N VAL A 903 -7.33 16.36 -20.41
CA VAL A 903 -8.76 16.14 -20.59
C VAL A 903 -9.12 14.67 -20.38
N ALA A 904 -8.38 13.76 -21.00
CA ALA A 904 -8.63 12.32 -20.88
C ALA A 904 -8.56 11.86 -19.41
N LEU A 905 -7.55 12.31 -18.66
CA LEU A 905 -7.34 11.93 -17.26
C LEU A 905 -8.28 12.67 -16.29
N SER A 906 -8.88 13.79 -16.68
CA SER A 906 -9.88 14.49 -15.86
C SER A 906 -11.22 13.74 -15.78
N GLY A 907 -11.50 12.85 -16.73
CA GLY A 907 -12.81 12.21 -16.87
C GLY A 907 -13.92 13.14 -17.39
N ALA A 908 -13.62 14.42 -17.68
CA ALA A 908 -14.57 15.35 -18.28
C ALA A 908 -14.95 14.95 -19.72
N ALA A 909 -16.14 15.34 -20.16
CA ALA A 909 -16.52 15.18 -21.55
C ALA A 909 -15.59 16.00 -22.46
N ARG A 910 -15.16 15.43 -23.59
CA ARG A 910 -14.26 16.07 -24.55
C ARG A 910 -14.98 16.41 -25.84
N ARG A 911 -14.83 17.63 -26.35
CA ARG A 911 -15.30 18.04 -27.68
C ARG A 911 -14.22 18.87 -28.39
N PRO A 912 -13.52 18.32 -29.40
CA PRO A 912 -12.67 19.13 -30.26
C PRO A 912 -13.52 20.01 -31.17
N PHE A 913 -13.09 21.23 -31.45
CA PHE A 913 -13.58 22.03 -32.59
C PHE A 913 -12.49 22.17 -33.66
N ALA A 914 -12.89 22.35 -34.91
CA ALA A 914 -12.01 22.52 -36.05
C ALA A 914 -11.05 23.69 -35.81
N HIS A 915 -9.81 23.55 -36.27
CA HIS A 915 -8.74 24.49 -35.98
C HIS A 915 -9.14 25.94 -36.31
N GLY A 916 -9.11 26.82 -35.31
CA GLY A 916 -9.46 28.24 -35.47
C GLY A 916 -10.94 28.54 -35.78
N ASP A 917 -11.83 27.54 -35.79
CA ASP A 917 -13.25 27.73 -36.11
C ASP A 917 -14.05 28.24 -34.90
N ILE A 918 -14.01 29.56 -34.72
CA ILE A 918 -14.73 30.27 -33.66
C ILE A 918 -16.26 30.07 -33.77
N GLY A 919 -16.80 29.93 -34.98
CA GLY A 919 -18.24 29.70 -35.19
C GLY A 919 -18.66 28.32 -34.66
N GLN A 920 -17.85 27.30 -34.92
CA GLN A 920 -18.08 25.97 -34.38
C GLN A 920 -17.90 25.94 -32.86
N LEU A 921 -16.91 26.65 -32.32
CA LEU A 921 -16.75 26.83 -30.87
C LEU A 921 -18.00 27.45 -30.23
N GLU A 922 -18.53 28.54 -30.80
CA GLU A 922 -19.77 29.18 -30.34
C GLU A 922 -20.95 28.21 -30.39
N ASP A 923 -21.10 27.46 -31.48
CA ASP A 923 -22.15 26.46 -31.63
C ASP A 923 -22.06 25.33 -30.61
N MET A 924 -20.85 24.93 -30.24
CA MET A 924 -20.62 23.96 -29.17
C MET A 924 -20.99 24.54 -27.81
N LEU A 925 -20.57 25.77 -27.50
CA LEU A 925 -20.90 26.44 -26.25
C LEU A 925 -22.42 26.63 -26.12
N ARG A 926 -23.09 27.13 -27.16
CA ARG A 926 -24.54 27.33 -27.20
C ARG A 926 -25.32 26.04 -26.92
N ARG A 927 -24.90 24.91 -27.50
CA ARG A 927 -25.59 23.61 -27.36
C ARG A 927 -25.29 22.89 -26.05
N ASN A 928 -24.13 23.14 -25.45
CA ASN A 928 -23.64 22.34 -24.35
C ASN A 928 -23.57 23.10 -23.02
N ARG A 929 -23.52 24.43 -23.01
CA ARG A 929 -23.27 25.18 -21.77
C ARG A 929 -24.24 24.88 -20.64
N SER A 930 -25.53 24.73 -20.93
CA SER A 930 -26.55 24.41 -19.92
C SER A 930 -26.52 22.95 -19.45
N ARG A 931 -25.81 22.07 -20.16
CA ARG A 931 -25.78 20.62 -19.93
C ARG A 931 -24.65 20.17 -19.01
N PHE A 932 -23.67 21.05 -18.77
CA PHE A 932 -22.48 20.74 -17.99
C PHE A 932 -22.31 21.72 -16.84
N ARG A 933 -21.84 21.21 -15.70
CA ARG A 933 -21.62 22.00 -14.48
C ARG A 933 -20.60 23.12 -14.74
N ARG A 934 -19.47 22.78 -15.37
CA ARG A 934 -18.46 23.71 -15.89
C ARG A 934 -18.16 23.37 -17.34
N VAL A 935 -17.82 24.40 -18.10
CA VAL A 935 -17.24 24.25 -19.44
C VAL A 935 -15.89 24.94 -19.42
N LEU A 936 -14.82 24.21 -19.73
CA LEU A 936 -13.48 24.74 -19.90
C LEU A 936 -13.17 24.82 -21.40
N ILE A 937 -12.78 25.99 -21.86
CA ILE A 937 -12.19 26.20 -23.18
C ILE A 937 -10.66 26.10 -22.99
N ALA A 938 -10.02 25.17 -23.70
CA ALA A 938 -8.56 24.99 -23.66
C ALA A 938 -7.99 25.21 -25.07
N VAL A 939 -7.11 26.20 -25.21
CA VAL A 939 -6.50 26.58 -26.49
C VAL A 939 -5.00 26.85 -26.33
N GLU A 940 -4.22 26.66 -27.38
CA GLU A 940 -2.84 27.15 -27.44
C GLU A 940 -2.81 28.60 -27.90
N GLY A 941 -1.87 29.37 -27.38
CA GLY A 941 -1.59 30.73 -27.85
C GLY A 941 -1.00 30.70 -29.26
N ALA A 942 0.11 29.99 -29.42
CA ALA A 942 0.71 29.68 -30.72
C ALA A 942 0.80 28.17 -30.89
N TYR A 943 0.21 27.64 -31.96
CA TYR A 943 0.15 26.21 -32.20
C TYR A 943 1.48 25.69 -32.71
N SER A 944 2.05 24.70 -32.01
CA SER A 944 3.39 24.19 -32.30
C SER A 944 3.54 23.47 -33.66
N MET A 945 2.42 23.07 -34.27
CA MET A 945 2.40 22.31 -35.52
C MET A 945 2.49 23.22 -36.73
N ASP A 946 1.65 24.25 -36.77
CA ASP A 946 1.47 25.10 -37.95
C ASP A 946 1.89 26.56 -37.70
N GLY A 947 2.24 26.91 -36.46
CA GLY A 947 2.69 28.25 -36.10
C GLY A 947 1.58 29.29 -36.09
N ASP A 948 0.32 28.88 -36.18
CA ASP A 948 -0.83 29.77 -36.18
C ASP A 948 -1.13 30.28 -34.76
N LEU A 949 -1.79 31.43 -34.68
CA LEU A 949 -2.21 32.02 -33.41
C LEU A 949 -3.71 31.81 -33.20
N VAL A 950 -4.11 31.55 -31.96
CA VAL A 950 -5.54 31.57 -31.60
C VAL A 950 -6.10 32.99 -31.72
N ASP A 951 -7.33 33.12 -32.22
CA ASP A 951 -8.11 34.36 -32.10
C ASP A 951 -8.58 34.55 -30.65
N LEU A 952 -7.64 34.94 -29.79
CA LEU A 952 -7.85 35.06 -28.35
C LEU A 952 -8.98 36.06 -28.01
N PRO A 953 -9.09 37.25 -28.65
CA PRO A 953 -10.22 38.16 -28.41
C PRO A 953 -11.58 37.51 -28.62
N ALA A 954 -11.75 36.74 -29.71
CA ALA A 954 -13.00 36.06 -29.99
C ALA A 954 -13.30 34.97 -28.95
N VAL A 955 -12.31 34.18 -28.55
CA VAL A 955 -12.47 33.15 -27.52
C VAL A 955 -12.81 33.75 -26.15
N VAL A 956 -12.21 34.88 -25.78
CA VAL A 956 -12.52 35.62 -24.54
C VAL A 956 -13.96 36.16 -24.56
N GLU A 957 -14.41 36.68 -25.69
CA GLU A 957 -15.79 37.13 -25.85
C GLU A 957 -16.78 35.98 -25.69
N LEU A 958 -16.52 34.82 -26.32
CA LEU A 958 -17.34 33.63 -26.14
C LEU A 958 -17.32 33.10 -24.70
N LYS A 959 -16.16 33.09 -24.05
CA LYS A 959 -16.03 32.75 -22.63
C LYS A 959 -16.98 33.61 -21.79
N LYS A 960 -16.94 34.94 -21.96
CA LYS A 960 -17.79 35.87 -21.21
C LYS A 960 -19.27 35.66 -21.52
N ARG A 961 -19.62 35.56 -22.80
CA ARG A 961 -21.01 35.38 -23.27
C ARG A 961 -21.66 34.12 -22.70
N TYR A 962 -20.92 33.01 -22.67
CA TYR A 962 -21.44 31.72 -22.21
C TYR A 962 -21.07 31.37 -20.77
N GLY A 963 -20.35 32.22 -20.05
CA GLY A 963 -19.91 31.94 -18.67
C GLY A 963 -19.10 30.64 -18.57
N ALA A 964 -18.16 30.46 -19.49
CA ALA A 964 -17.20 29.35 -19.50
C ALA A 964 -15.90 29.73 -18.77
N LEU A 965 -15.07 28.73 -18.46
CA LEU A 965 -13.68 28.90 -18.05
C LEU A 965 -12.80 28.91 -19.30
N LEU A 966 -11.67 29.61 -19.25
CA LEU A 966 -10.68 29.68 -20.32
C LEU A 966 -9.28 29.45 -19.76
N MET A 967 -8.61 28.46 -20.33
CA MET A 967 -7.19 28.18 -20.13
C MET A 967 -6.44 28.36 -21.45
N VAL A 968 -5.36 29.13 -21.41
CA VAL A 968 -4.50 29.40 -22.58
C VAL A 968 -3.12 28.85 -22.31
N ASP A 969 -2.65 27.95 -23.18
CA ASP A 969 -1.28 27.42 -23.17
C ASP A 969 -0.36 28.33 -24.01
N GLU A 970 0.51 29.06 -23.34
CA GLU A 970 1.44 30.02 -23.93
C GLU A 970 2.84 29.44 -24.21
N ALA A 971 2.98 28.11 -24.26
CA ALA A 971 4.28 27.43 -24.40
C ALA A 971 5.14 27.95 -25.57
N HIS A 972 4.53 28.22 -26.71
CA HIS A 972 5.22 28.62 -27.95
C HIS A 972 5.08 30.10 -28.31
N SER A 973 4.15 30.82 -27.67
CA SER A 973 3.92 32.25 -27.89
C SER A 973 4.79 33.14 -27.00
N ILE A 974 5.18 32.66 -25.81
CA ILE A 974 6.06 33.40 -24.91
C ILE A 974 7.47 33.47 -25.48
N GLY A 975 8.03 34.67 -25.48
CA GLY A 975 9.31 35.02 -26.09
C GLY A 975 9.25 35.18 -27.61
N THR A 976 8.10 34.95 -28.26
CA THR A 976 8.02 34.91 -29.72
C THR A 976 7.09 35.98 -30.30
N VAL A 977 5.91 36.17 -29.70
CA VAL A 977 4.90 37.12 -30.16
C VAL A 977 4.63 38.23 -29.15
N GLY A 978 4.14 39.36 -29.67
CA GLY A 978 4.05 40.62 -28.91
C GLY A 978 5.33 41.44 -29.01
N GLU A 979 5.22 42.74 -28.73
CA GLU A 979 6.35 43.69 -28.84
C GLU A 979 7.51 43.31 -27.91
N ARG A 980 7.19 42.78 -26.72
CA ARG A 980 8.16 42.41 -25.68
C ARG A 980 8.26 40.89 -25.51
N GLY A 981 7.63 40.12 -26.38
CA GLY A 981 7.61 38.67 -26.30
C GLY A 981 6.76 38.16 -25.14
N ARG A 982 5.74 38.89 -24.68
CA ARG A 982 4.88 38.44 -23.58
C ARG A 982 3.76 37.50 -24.05
N GLY A 983 3.78 37.02 -25.28
CA GLY A 983 2.82 36.04 -25.77
C GLY A 983 1.52 36.66 -26.28
N VAL A 984 0.53 35.81 -26.54
CA VAL A 984 -0.68 36.22 -27.27
C VAL A 984 -1.52 37.24 -26.53
N GLY A 985 -1.50 37.25 -25.20
CA GLY A 985 -2.19 38.27 -24.43
C GLY A 985 -1.64 39.69 -24.67
N GLU A 986 -0.33 39.85 -24.86
CA GLU A 986 0.27 41.15 -25.25
C GLU A 986 0.00 41.46 -26.72
N PHE A 987 0.15 40.47 -27.60
CA PHE A 987 -0.05 40.62 -29.04
C PHE A 987 -1.46 41.16 -29.39
N TYR A 988 -2.50 40.60 -28.77
CA TYR A 988 -3.88 41.03 -28.98
C TYR A 988 -4.35 42.15 -28.03
N GLY A 989 -3.51 42.58 -27.08
CA GLY A 989 -3.89 43.59 -26.09
C GLY A 989 -5.03 43.15 -25.16
N VAL A 990 -5.14 41.85 -24.88
CA VAL A 990 -6.21 41.27 -24.04
C VAL A 990 -5.90 41.51 -22.56
N ASP A 991 -6.93 41.89 -21.79
CA ASP A 991 -6.82 41.97 -20.34
C ASP A 991 -6.59 40.56 -19.77
N ARG A 992 -5.42 40.35 -19.15
CA ARG A 992 -5.02 39.04 -18.59
C ARG A 992 -6.01 38.49 -17.56
N ARG A 993 -6.84 39.34 -16.95
CA ARG A 993 -7.87 38.95 -15.98
C ARG A 993 -9.07 38.24 -16.62
N ASP A 994 -9.23 38.37 -17.94
CA ASP A 994 -10.32 37.73 -18.68
C ASP A 994 -10.04 36.26 -19.01
N VAL A 995 -8.85 35.75 -18.70
CA VAL A 995 -8.45 34.33 -18.81
C VAL A 995 -8.28 33.77 -17.40
N ASP A 996 -8.85 32.59 -17.11
CA ASP A 996 -8.87 32.04 -15.75
C ASP A 996 -7.51 31.45 -15.36
N LEU A 997 -6.82 30.87 -16.33
CA LEU A 997 -5.51 30.25 -16.13
C LEU A 997 -4.62 30.42 -17.36
N TRP A 998 -3.48 31.07 -17.16
CA TRP A 998 -2.39 31.14 -18.12
C TRP A 998 -1.41 30.04 -17.80
N MET A 999 -1.19 29.13 -18.73
CA MET A 999 -0.22 28.05 -18.60
C MET A 999 0.96 28.30 -19.54
N GLY A 1000 2.14 27.84 -19.19
CA GLY A 1000 3.22 27.69 -20.15
C GLY A 1000 4.36 26.80 -19.65
N THR A 1001 5.36 26.63 -20.50
CA THR A 1001 6.58 25.85 -20.21
C THR A 1001 7.80 26.75 -20.03
N LEU A 1002 8.75 26.30 -19.22
CA LEU A 1002 10.05 26.95 -19.05
C LEU A 1002 11.11 26.45 -20.05
N SER A 1003 10.79 25.42 -20.86
CA SER A 1003 11.73 24.75 -21.77
C SER A 1003 11.97 25.41 -23.13
N LYS A 1004 11.36 26.57 -23.35
CA LYS A 1004 11.42 27.29 -24.63
C LYS A 1004 12.16 28.61 -24.40
N ALA A 1005 11.45 29.74 -24.37
CA ALA A 1005 12.05 31.06 -24.17
C ALA A 1005 12.79 31.22 -22.82
N PHE A 1006 12.38 30.50 -21.76
CA PHE A 1006 12.98 30.62 -20.43
C PHE A 1006 14.21 29.72 -20.19
N ALA A 1007 14.73 29.04 -21.22
CA ALA A 1007 16.01 28.31 -21.16
C ALA A 1007 16.16 27.33 -19.98
N SER A 1008 15.07 26.68 -19.56
CA SER A 1008 15.06 25.81 -18.37
C SER A 1008 14.19 24.56 -18.55
N CYS A 1009 13.79 23.89 -17.48
CA CYS A 1009 12.82 22.80 -17.49
C CYS A 1009 11.78 23.08 -16.39
N GLY A 1010 10.51 22.88 -16.69
CA GLY A 1010 9.41 23.17 -15.78
C GLY A 1010 8.19 23.75 -16.49
N GLY A 1011 7.15 24.03 -15.73
CA GLY A 1011 5.97 24.75 -16.20
C GLY A 1011 5.51 25.79 -15.20
N TYR A 1012 4.60 26.64 -15.61
CA TYR A 1012 4.01 27.66 -14.74
C TYR A 1012 2.50 27.79 -14.95
N LEU A 1013 1.82 28.23 -13.90
CA LEU A 1013 0.41 28.58 -13.88
C LEU A 1013 0.26 30.01 -13.34
N GLY A 1014 -0.18 30.93 -14.19
CA GLY A 1014 -0.43 32.33 -13.87
C GLY A 1014 -1.93 32.63 -13.85
N GLY A 1015 -2.37 33.49 -12.93
CA GLY A 1015 -3.78 33.87 -12.85
C GLY A 1015 -4.07 34.86 -11.73
N SER A 1016 -5.29 34.83 -11.21
CA SER A 1016 -5.63 35.61 -10.04
C SER A 1016 -4.86 35.11 -8.80
N ALA A 1017 -4.51 36.01 -7.88
CA ALA A 1017 -3.86 35.63 -6.62
C ALA A 1017 -4.68 34.60 -5.81
N ARG A 1018 -6.02 34.64 -5.94
CA ARG A 1018 -6.90 33.66 -5.30
C ARG A 1018 -6.80 32.28 -5.96
N THR A 1019 -6.82 32.23 -7.29
CA THR A 1019 -6.68 30.98 -8.07
C THR A 1019 -5.33 30.34 -7.78
N VAL A 1020 -4.25 31.12 -7.87
CA VAL A 1020 -2.89 30.62 -7.66
C VAL A 1020 -2.67 30.16 -6.22
N ARG A 1021 -3.17 30.90 -5.23
CA ARG A 1021 -3.13 30.46 -3.83
C ARG A 1021 -3.89 29.16 -3.62
N TRP A 1022 -5.06 28.98 -4.22
CA TRP A 1022 -5.79 27.72 -4.16
C TRP A 1022 -4.95 26.57 -4.75
N LEU A 1023 -4.45 26.74 -5.97
CA LEU A 1023 -3.62 25.74 -6.64
C LEU A 1023 -2.36 25.39 -5.85
N ARG A 1024 -1.70 26.36 -5.21
CA ARG A 1024 -0.51 26.13 -4.38
C ARG A 1024 -0.75 25.16 -3.22
N HIS A 1025 -2.00 25.02 -2.75
CA HIS A 1025 -2.33 24.13 -1.62
C HIS A 1025 -3.08 22.87 -2.04
N THR A 1026 -3.64 22.83 -3.25
CA THR A 1026 -4.53 21.74 -3.66
C THR A 1026 -4.11 21.02 -4.93
N LEU A 1027 -3.26 21.64 -5.76
CA LEU A 1027 -2.90 21.10 -7.07
C LEU A 1027 -2.03 19.84 -6.89
N PRO A 1028 -2.46 18.65 -7.36
CA PRO A 1028 -1.73 17.41 -7.11
C PRO A 1028 -0.28 17.45 -7.61
N GLY A 1029 -0.03 18.02 -8.79
CA GLY A 1029 1.31 18.17 -9.35
C GLY A 1029 2.22 19.11 -8.55
N PHE A 1030 1.68 19.91 -7.64
CA PHE A 1030 2.46 20.72 -6.70
C PHE A 1030 2.60 20.03 -5.33
N VAL A 1031 1.53 19.41 -4.83
CA VAL A 1031 1.46 18.81 -3.48
C VAL A 1031 2.18 17.47 -3.40
N TYR A 1032 2.07 16.65 -4.45
CA TYR A 1032 2.54 15.26 -4.47
C TYR A 1032 3.73 15.02 -5.42
N SER A 1033 4.17 16.02 -6.17
CA SER A 1033 5.38 15.94 -7.01
C SER A 1033 6.57 16.59 -6.32
N VAL A 1034 7.76 16.42 -6.89
CA VAL A 1034 8.97 17.11 -6.42
C VAL A 1034 8.92 18.61 -6.73
N GLY A 1035 9.82 19.42 -6.15
CA GLY A 1035 9.97 20.83 -6.52
C GLY A 1035 10.84 21.05 -7.76
N MET A 1036 10.89 22.28 -8.29
CA MET A 1036 11.92 22.64 -9.28
C MET A 1036 13.33 22.57 -8.65
N THR A 1037 14.30 22.03 -9.40
CA THR A 1037 15.70 22.05 -8.97
C THR A 1037 16.23 23.49 -8.91
N PRO A 1038 17.22 23.80 -8.04
CA PRO A 1038 17.84 25.13 -8.03
C PRO A 1038 18.43 25.55 -9.37
N ALA A 1039 19.05 24.61 -10.08
CA ALA A 1039 19.59 24.84 -11.41
C ALA A 1039 18.50 25.32 -12.38
N ASN A 1040 17.37 24.61 -12.45
CA ASN A 1040 16.28 25.01 -13.34
C ASN A 1040 15.61 26.32 -12.89
N ALA A 1041 15.43 26.52 -11.59
CA ALA A 1041 14.83 27.75 -11.09
C ALA A 1041 15.69 28.99 -11.39
N ALA A 1042 17.02 28.87 -11.25
CA ALA A 1042 17.95 29.95 -11.56
C ALA A 1042 18.06 30.23 -13.06
N ALA A 1043 18.11 29.19 -13.90
CA ALA A 1043 18.12 29.34 -15.35
C ALA A 1043 16.88 30.12 -15.82
N ALA A 1044 15.69 29.70 -15.35
CA ALA A 1044 14.44 30.34 -15.71
C ALA A 1044 14.38 31.80 -15.25
N LEU A 1045 14.82 32.07 -14.01
CA LEU A 1045 14.81 33.43 -13.45
C LEU A 1045 15.72 34.37 -14.26
N ALA A 1046 16.96 33.94 -14.53
CA ALA A 1046 17.91 34.70 -15.32
C ALA A 1046 17.40 34.94 -16.74
N ALA A 1047 16.79 33.92 -17.37
CA ALA A 1047 16.19 34.07 -18.69
C ALA A 1047 15.02 35.07 -18.66
N THR A 1048 14.10 34.99 -17.70
CA THR A 1048 12.98 35.94 -17.56
C THR A 1048 13.47 37.38 -17.44
N GLU A 1049 14.50 37.62 -16.63
CA GLU A 1049 15.12 38.94 -16.45
C GLU A 1049 15.79 39.43 -17.75
N LEU A 1050 16.51 38.56 -18.46
CA LEU A 1050 17.16 38.88 -19.74
C LEU A 1050 16.15 39.18 -20.84
N ILE A 1051 15.05 38.45 -20.95
CA ILE A 1051 14.00 38.74 -21.95
C ILE A 1051 13.44 40.15 -21.73
N ALA A 1052 13.18 40.51 -20.46
CA ALA A 1052 12.68 41.83 -20.12
C ALA A 1052 13.70 42.96 -20.40
N ALA A 1053 15.00 42.68 -20.22
CA ALA A 1053 16.08 43.65 -20.45
C ALA A 1053 16.48 43.78 -21.93
N GLU A 1054 16.48 42.68 -22.68
CA GLU A 1054 17.00 42.56 -24.05
C GLU A 1054 15.89 42.40 -25.09
N GLY A 1055 14.96 43.37 -25.13
CA GLY A 1055 13.82 43.33 -26.05
C GLY A 1055 14.17 43.35 -27.56
N ASN A 1056 15.45 43.58 -27.92
CA ASN A 1056 15.94 43.46 -29.29
C ASN A 1056 15.98 42.00 -29.79
N ARG A 1057 16.10 41.01 -28.90
CA ARG A 1057 16.11 39.59 -29.29
C ARG A 1057 14.79 39.16 -29.91
N VAL A 1058 13.68 39.56 -29.30
CA VAL A 1058 12.31 39.28 -29.79
C VAL A 1058 12.12 39.89 -31.17
N ARG A 1059 12.50 41.15 -31.37
CA ARG A 1059 12.42 41.80 -32.69
C ARG A 1059 13.31 41.12 -33.74
N THR A 1060 14.49 40.66 -33.34
CA THR A 1060 15.42 39.96 -34.23
C THR A 1060 14.85 38.60 -34.66
N LEU A 1061 14.29 37.85 -33.72
CA LEU A 1061 13.58 36.59 -33.97
C LEU A 1061 12.43 36.79 -34.96
N GLN A 1062 11.57 37.80 -34.73
CA GLN A 1062 10.44 38.11 -35.60
C GLN A 1062 10.90 38.46 -37.03
N ARG A 1063 11.95 39.28 -37.16
CA ARG A 1063 12.56 39.60 -38.46
C ARG A 1063 13.14 38.36 -39.14
N ASN A 1064 13.78 37.46 -38.41
CA ASN A 1064 14.33 36.22 -38.95
C ASN A 1064 13.21 35.30 -39.47
N ALA A 1065 12.11 35.20 -38.73
CA ALA A 1065 10.92 34.45 -39.15
C ALA A 1065 10.28 35.04 -40.41
N GLU A 1066 10.14 36.38 -40.48
CA GLU A 1066 9.66 37.07 -41.68
C GLU A 1066 10.57 36.83 -42.90
N LEU A 1067 11.90 36.90 -42.70
CA LEU A 1067 12.86 36.63 -43.76
C LEU A 1067 12.73 35.19 -44.28
N PHE A 1068 12.66 34.20 -43.39
CA PHE A 1068 12.51 32.80 -43.80
C PHE A 1068 11.22 32.59 -44.60
N ARG A 1069 10.08 33.09 -44.09
CA ARG A 1069 8.78 32.97 -44.79
C ARG A 1069 8.80 33.65 -46.15
N GLY A 1070 9.37 34.86 -46.24
CA GLY A 1070 9.47 35.60 -47.50
C GLY A 1070 10.28 34.83 -48.56
N LEU A 1071 11.44 34.31 -48.16
CA LEU A 1071 12.29 33.50 -49.05
C LEU A 1071 11.62 32.17 -49.44
N ALA A 1072 10.91 31.53 -48.50
CA ALA A 1072 10.21 30.28 -48.79
C ALA A 1072 9.07 30.51 -49.80
N ALA A 1073 8.33 31.60 -49.67
CA ALA A 1073 7.30 32.01 -50.62
C ALA A 1073 7.89 32.34 -52.00
N GLU A 1074 9.01 33.07 -52.06
CA GLU A 1074 9.73 33.36 -53.31
C GLU A 1074 10.22 32.08 -54.01
N ALA A 1075 10.62 31.07 -53.23
CA ALA A 1075 11.05 29.76 -53.73
C ALA A 1075 9.89 28.81 -54.09
N GLY A 1076 8.63 29.24 -53.94
CA GLY A 1076 7.45 28.42 -54.24
C GLY A 1076 7.23 27.26 -53.25
N LEU A 1077 7.79 27.33 -52.04
CA LEU A 1077 7.57 26.35 -50.99
C LEU A 1077 6.20 26.56 -50.32
N ALA A 1078 5.44 25.49 -50.16
CA ALA A 1078 4.15 25.55 -49.48
C ALA A 1078 4.35 25.68 -47.97
N THR A 1079 4.14 26.87 -47.41
CA THR A 1079 4.13 27.09 -45.96
C THR A 1079 2.71 27.22 -45.42
N GLY A 1080 2.51 26.95 -44.13
CA GLY A 1080 1.29 27.32 -43.40
C GLY A 1080 1.13 28.84 -43.27
N ALA A 1081 0.07 29.30 -42.58
CA ALA A 1081 -0.13 30.74 -42.39
C ALA A 1081 0.97 31.35 -41.50
N SER A 1082 1.25 30.72 -40.34
CA SER A 1082 2.46 30.92 -39.51
C SER A 1082 2.88 32.38 -39.31
N ALA A 1083 1.89 33.28 -39.31
CA ALA A 1083 2.12 34.70 -39.32
C ALA A 1083 2.61 35.13 -37.94
N HIS A 1084 3.66 35.96 -37.90
CA HIS A 1084 4.23 36.52 -36.67
C HIS A 1084 4.92 35.52 -35.72
N THR A 1085 4.87 34.22 -35.98
CA THR A 1085 5.55 33.20 -35.17
C THR A 1085 6.87 32.76 -35.81
N PRO A 1086 7.83 32.26 -35.02
CA PRO A 1086 9.09 31.68 -35.50
C PRO A 1086 8.96 30.19 -35.83
N ILE A 1087 7.73 29.68 -35.92
CA ILE A 1087 7.43 28.28 -36.22
C ILE A 1087 6.94 28.24 -37.66
N VAL A 1088 7.79 27.83 -38.59
CA VAL A 1088 7.44 27.81 -40.02
C VAL A 1088 7.38 26.36 -40.51
N PRO A 1089 6.19 25.82 -40.79
CA PRO A 1089 6.03 24.52 -41.42
C PRO A 1089 6.21 24.65 -42.94
N VAL A 1090 6.84 23.65 -43.53
CA VAL A 1090 6.95 23.47 -44.98
C VAL A 1090 6.24 22.17 -45.32
N LEU A 1091 5.08 22.28 -45.97
CA LEU A 1091 4.17 21.19 -46.28
C LEU A 1091 4.70 20.39 -47.47
N LEU A 1092 4.93 19.10 -47.26
CA LEU A 1092 5.45 18.19 -48.29
C LEU A 1092 4.47 17.07 -48.64
N GLY A 1093 3.44 16.88 -47.81
CA GLY A 1093 2.30 15.98 -48.01
C GLY A 1093 2.62 14.52 -47.71
N ASP A 1094 3.72 14.01 -48.24
CA ASP A 1094 4.10 12.60 -48.17
C ASP A 1094 5.18 12.36 -47.07
N SER A 1095 4.96 11.38 -46.20
CA SER A 1095 5.85 11.05 -45.07
C SER A 1095 7.24 10.63 -45.55
N ALA A 1096 7.31 9.78 -46.58
CA ALA A 1096 8.57 9.30 -47.12
C ALA A 1096 9.37 10.42 -47.82
N ARG A 1097 8.68 11.33 -48.53
CA ARG A 1097 9.26 12.55 -49.10
C ARG A 1097 9.77 13.47 -48.01
N THR A 1098 9.01 13.66 -46.94
CA THR A 1098 9.41 14.51 -45.81
C THR A 1098 10.69 13.99 -45.17
N LEU A 1099 10.79 12.68 -44.91
CA LEU A 1099 11.98 12.06 -44.35
C LEU A 1099 13.19 12.17 -45.30
N ARG A 1100 12.99 11.89 -46.60
CA ARG A 1100 14.05 12.05 -47.62
C ARG A 1100 14.57 13.48 -47.70
N VAL A 1101 13.68 14.47 -47.71
CA VAL A 1101 14.10 15.89 -47.75
C VAL A 1101 14.85 16.24 -46.46
N ALA A 1102 14.38 15.83 -45.29
CA ALA A 1102 15.09 16.05 -44.02
C ALA A 1102 16.51 15.44 -44.00
N ASP A 1103 16.66 14.24 -44.57
CA ASP A 1103 17.95 13.58 -44.68
C ASP A 1103 18.90 14.28 -45.65
N ARG A 1104 18.40 14.71 -46.81
CA ARG A 1104 19.18 15.52 -47.76
C ARG A 1104 19.59 16.87 -47.22
N LEU A 1105 18.70 17.53 -46.47
CA LEU A 1105 19.06 18.75 -45.74
C LEU A 1105 20.22 18.48 -44.77
N PHE A 1106 20.15 17.36 -44.05
CA PHE A 1106 21.19 16.95 -43.11
C PHE A 1106 22.53 16.70 -43.81
N ASP A 1107 22.56 15.94 -44.91
CA ASP A 1107 23.78 15.75 -45.73
C ASP A 1107 24.45 17.08 -46.09
N ARG A 1108 23.62 18.09 -46.38
CA ARG A 1108 24.01 19.45 -46.77
C ARG A 1108 24.22 20.40 -45.59
N GLY A 1109 24.19 19.90 -44.35
CA GLY A 1109 24.54 20.66 -43.15
C GLY A 1109 23.38 21.43 -42.52
N VAL A 1110 22.13 21.15 -42.87
CA VAL A 1110 20.93 21.82 -42.34
C VAL A 1110 20.05 20.80 -41.61
N ILE A 1111 19.64 21.11 -40.37
CA ILE A 1111 18.75 20.28 -39.56
C ILE A 1111 17.39 20.98 -39.44
N ALA A 1112 16.32 20.28 -39.80
CA ALA A 1112 14.93 20.68 -39.57
C ALA A 1112 14.14 19.47 -39.08
N ASP A 1113 13.11 19.70 -38.26
CA ASP A 1113 12.38 18.62 -37.60
C ASP A 1113 11.24 18.09 -38.50
N PRO A 1114 11.31 16.83 -38.96
CA PRO A 1114 10.29 16.27 -39.83
C PRO A 1114 9.08 15.75 -39.05
N ILE A 1115 7.89 16.26 -39.31
CA ILE A 1115 6.63 15.77 -38.77
C ILE A 1115 5.89 14.97 -39.83
N PHE A 1116 5.64 13.70 -39.54
CA PHE A 1116 5.04 12.73 -40.47
C PHE A 1116 4.22 11.68 -39.71
N HIS A 1117 3.55 10.79 -40.42
CA HIS A 1117 2.70 9.75 -39.83
C HIS A 1117 3.47 8.84 -38.84
N PRO A 1118 2.92 8.50 -37.65
CA PRO A 1118 1.54 8.72 -37.20
C PRO A 1118 1.29 10.04 -36.46
N ALA A 1119 2.31 10.89 -36.29
CA ALA A 1119 2.15 12.17 -35.57
C ALA A 1119 1.18 13.12 -36.28
N VAL A 1120 1.03 12.99 -37.60
CA VAL A 1120 0.04 13.67 -38.44
C VAL A 1120 -0.51 12.71 -39.50
N GLU A 1121 -1.71 12.97 -40.02
CA GLU A 1121 -2.29 12.15 -41.10
C GLU A 1121 -1.41 12.16 -42.36
N GLU A 1122 -1.37 11.02 -43.08
CA GLU A 1122 -0.69 10.91 -44.36
C GLU A 1122 -1.34 11.87 -45.37
N GLY A 1123 -0.55 12.74 -46.01
CA GLY A 1123 -1.05 13.89 -46.78
C GLY A 1123 -0.82 15.24 -46.08
N LEU A 1124 -0.54 15.24 -44.77
CA LEU A 1124 -0.20 16.43 -44.00
C LEU A 1124 1.26 16.43 -43.53
N SER A 1125 2.14 15.58 -44.03
CA SER A 1125 3.54 15.54 -43.59
C SER A 1125 4.28 16.84 -43.95
N ARG A 1126 5.13 17.33 -43.04
CA ARG A 1126 5.78 18.66 -43.13
C ARG A 1126 7.11 18.72 -42.40
N LEU A 1127 8.00 19.62 -42.81
CA LEU A 1127 9.20 19.98 -42.05
C LEU A 1127 8.90 21.22 -41.19
N ARG A 1128 9.27 21.20 -39.92
CA ARG A 1128 9.15 22.37 -39.05
C ARG A 1128 10.50 23.05 -38.89
N PHE A 1129 10.51 24.35 -39.17
CA PHE A 1129 11.64 25.23 -38.95
C PHE A 1129 11.35 26.13 -37.76
N PHE A 1130 12.10 25.94 -36.67
CA PHE A 1130 12.09 26.83 -35.51
C PHE A 1130 13.21 27.86 -35.66
N LEU A 1131 12.83 29.10 -35.92
CA LEU A 1131 13.77 30.20 -36.05
C LEU A 1131 14.24 30.65 -34.65
N THR A 1132 15.48 31.12 -34.57
CA THR A 1132 16.05 31.75 -33.38
C THR A 1132 16.54 33.16 -33.69
N SER A 1133 16.63 34.02 -32.67
CA SER A 1133 17.25 35.33 -32.76
C SER A 1133 18.73 35.26 -33.16
N ASP A 1134 19.37 34.11 -32.97
CA ASP A 1134 20.79 33.92 -33.26
C ASP A 1134 21.07 33.58 -34.73
N HIS A 1135 20.05 33.14 -35.50
CA HIS A 1135 20.22 32.85 -36.93
C HIS A 1135 20.63 34.11 -37.70
N ARG A 1136 21.64 33.97 -38.57
CA ARG A 1136 22.03 35.06 -39.47
C ARG A 1136 21.19 35.03 -40.73
N ALA A 1137 21.04 36.19 -41.36
CA ALA A 1137 20.26 36.31 -42.60
C ALA A 1137 20.82 35.43 -43.73
N ASP A 1138 22.15 35.28 -43.82
CA ASP A 1138 22.79 34.43 -44.84
C ASP A 1138 22.57 32.94 -44.57
N ASP A 1139 22.54 32.53 -43.30
CA ASP A 1139 22.24 31.16 -42.91
C ASP A 1139 20.79 30.80 -43.30
N ILE A 1140 19.85 31.71 -43.07
CA ILE A 1140 18.45 31.55 -43.47
C ILE A 1140 18.33 31.45 -45.00
N ARG A 1141 19.00 32.33 -45.75
CA ARG A 1141 19.02 32.26 -47.23
C ARG A 1141 19.60 30.94 -47.72
N HIS A 1142 20.69 30.49 -47.12
CA HIS A 1142 21.31 29.22 -47.46
C HIS A 1142 20.35 28.06 -47.20
N ALA A 1143 19.74 27.99 -46.01
CA ALA A 1143 18.82 26.94 -45.63
C ALA A 1143 17.60 26.86 -46.58
N VAL A 1144 17.00 28.01 -46.92
CA VAL A 1144 15.85 28.06 -47.84
C VAL A 1144 16.25 27.66 -49.25
N SER A 1145 17.42 28.10 -49.73
CA SER A 1145 17.95 27.70 -51.05
C SER A 1145 18.15 26.17 -51.13
N VAL A 1146 18.81 25.59 -50.12
CA VAL A 1146 19.05 24.15 -50.04
C VAL A 1146 17.71 23.40 -49.97
N LEU A 1147 16.78 23.87 -49.15
CA LEU A 1147 15.45 23.29 -49.05
C LEU A 1147 14.69 23.32 -50.38
N ALA A 1148 14.69 24.44 -51.09
CA ALA A 1148 14.01 24.58 -52.39
C ALA A 1148 14.56 23.59 -53.42
N GLU A 1149 15.89 23.42 -53.47
CA GLU A 1149 16.57 22.46 -54.34
C GLU A 1149 16.14 21.02 -54.02
N GLU A 1150 16.15 20.62 -52.75
CA GLU A 1150 15.81 19.24 -52.34
C GLU A 1150 14.31 18.94 -52.51
N VAL A 1151 13.43 19.91 -52.27
CA VAL A 1151 11.98 19.77 -52.48
C VAL A 1151 11.65 19.65 -53.97
N ALA A 1152 12.37 20.36 -54.85
CA ALA A 1152 12.24 20.25 -56.30
C ALA A 1152 12.80 18.92 -56.83
N ALA A 1153 13.96 18.48 -56.34
CA ALA A 1153 14.61 17.24 -56.74
C ALA A 1153 13.81 15.97 -56.38
N THR A 1154 12.96 16.05 -55.35
CA THR A 1154 12.12 14.95 -54.88
C THR A 1154 10.72 14.91 -55.52
N GLY A 1155 10.40 15.81 -56.46
CA GLY A 1155 9.06 15.95 -57.04
C GLY A 1155 8.83 15.25 -58.39
N GLY A 1156 8.08 14.13 -58.40
CA GLY A 1156 7.17 13.78 -59.49
C GLY A 1156 5.81 14.47 -59.27
N ARG A 1157 5.17 14.95 -60.35
CA ARG A 1157 3.98 15.84 -60.34
C ARG A 1157 2.87 15.41 -59.36
N VAL A 1158 2.40 16.37 -58.56
CA VAL A 1158 1.17 16.31 -57.77
C VAL A 1158 -0.01 16.56 -58.71
N GLY A 1159 -0.99 15.66 -58.72
CA GLY A 1159 -2.30 15.81 -59.37
C GLY A 1159 -3.40 15.87 -58.32
#